data_AF-A0A255QYK6-F1
#
_entry.id   AF-A0A255QYK6-F1
#
_cell.length_a   1.000
_cell.length_b   1.000
_cell.length_c   1.000
_cell.angle_alpha   90.00
_cell.angle_beta   90.00
_cell.angle_gamma   90.00
#
_symmetry.space_group_name_H-M   'P 1'
#
loop_
_entity.id
_entity.type
_entity.pdbx_description
1 polymer ?
#
loop_
_entity_poly.entity_id
_entity_poly.type
_entity_poly.pdbx_seq_one_letter_code
_entity_poly.pdbx_strand_id
1 'polypeptide(L)'
;MKALEPIIQSRSPLLIGVRHHSAMLARAMPQILQDFRPECLLVELPEDLQDWVPYLAHPDTRAPVAISAVDPQGGLFLYPLADFSPEWVAIRWAFENGVPVKACDLSIASKGQAVESNAAENAVPTALDRLLQQTGDADTGELWQRLVESPGCDAAAENLRAAALTFGWLVRQSTPNVSSYDVLRESVMRQAIREAPDHSVAVVGSFHAPALTPEEVHNNREPDAQRLAGLRSEQSNSTTKSQTDREMGVSLIAYSFEQLDERSGYPAGIRDPVWHQRMVEAKDHDAMDAAALEFATSICRRLRQAGHVAGTPDATETIRMMRDLARMRNLASAGRGEFVEAIQSCLVQGDLMGRGRAVASAAADVLIGDCRGQVTSTAPRCGLAVHIDKLFKELNLPGPESLTTSKTAKDPKEIKLDVLRKPRDRARAVVLRRLCAASIPYATRVDTVETELRENLIERWQVQWQQGTAATIESQSRLGVTLPQVVESIVRLAGQSDGEASGDLPTTILRRLRIATQCGLVRLAGQSLAEIDGHFRSVASLSELVGAITIVARVAAGHFPGLPTRPEDTYPAVVAVFHPPHSLASVNELLCTCLDRLDGLEGSRDPSDVQAIVDLVDWFGSDLAVNLAEAEKTVEASGQPASDTSSLSVANQQARLVHWCRLTLERGSDRMRGAAAGVLCQLNAWPSSKFTSLTEGWLDAAVHRDGRTRLTAAISGATQVMLPLMQSDSVWLSGLGRGIAIRQDADFLKRLPSLRAAFHSFSPADRRRLLDCQLATITERGSQLNAVVDEDGEANADVITQLRQADLAGREAVLAVFPEITKSLKELHNAPSTNPASDKTASVKFESKGDLSLADRWRLVFGLPPDDPPPVYSGCASSLDQLYGRGRGEGSRGGLGKRGAGGGTGQPTPSTTEWAEDLEALFGSDVCEEVLGEAAASGNVAALTMLDPDTVTPSIDLLQQVLSLAGAMPESKTERLRRLAKRITDALAEELAVRLRPATNGLSTPRPTRRRSRRLNLPRTIRENLSNAYRMPDGRASIIAERLIFNAPARREMDWHLTFVVDVSGSMDASVVYSALVAAILDGLPALSVRFLAFSTEVIDFSDEVADPLSLLLEVQVGGGTDIGLGLRAARAGITVPSRSLVVLVSDFEEGVSVGGMLSEVRALVDAGVKCVGLAALDDSGTARYHQGYAQMVAAAGMPVAAVSPERLARWVGDQVKQSGGAGAHATLSGASR
;
A
#
# COMPACT_ATOMS: atom_id res chain seq x y z
N MET A 1 32.53 44.55 9.57
CA MET A 1 33.24 45.12 8.42
C MET A 1 34.64 44.54 8.21
N LYS A 2 35.59 44.61 9.16
CA LYS A 2 36.94 44.02 8.98
C LYS A 2 36.96 42.53 8.57
N ALA A 3 35.97 41.74 9.00
CA ALA A 3 35.85 40.31 8.65
C ALA A 3 35.27 40.03 7.24
N LEU A 4 34.64 41.00 6.58
CA LEU A 4 34.04 40.87 5.24
C LEU A 4 35.03 41.24 4.13
N GLU A 5 36.02 42.07 4.48
CA GLU A 5 36.98 42.66 3.55
C GLU A 5 37.78 41.61 2.76
N PRO A 6 38.27 40.49 3.36
CA PRO A 6 38.97 39.44 2.62
C PRO A 6 38.10 38.74 1.56
N ILE A 7 36.78 38.59 1.82
CA ILE A 7 35.85 37.90 0.92
C ILE A 7 35.56 38.78 -0.30
N ILE A 8 35.25 40.06 -0.07
CA ILE A 8 34.93 41.01 -1.14
C ILE A 8 36.17 41.31 -2.00
N GLN A 9 37.35 41.41 -1.39
CA GLN A 9 38.61 41.69 -2.08
C GLN A 9 39.25 40.46 -2.73
N SER A 10 38.69 39.26 -2.58
CA SER A 10 39.23 38.05 -3.21
C SER A 10 39.30 38.20 -4.74
N ARG A 11 40.46 37.90 -5.31
CA ARG A 11 40.74 37.91 -6.75
C ARG A 11 41.40 36.63 -7.27
N SER A 12 41.78 35.71 -6.39
CA SER A 12 42.37 34.41 -6.73
C SER A 12 41.79 33.31 -5.84
N PRO A 13 40.56 32.84 -6.12
CA PRO A 13 39.70 33.23 -7.25
C PRO A 13 38.87 34.49 -6.98
N LEU A 14 38.31 35.09 -8.03
CA LEU A 14 37.22 36.06 -7.88
C LEU A 14 35.95 35.32 -7.44
N LEU A 15 35.47 35.62 -6.23
CA LEU A 15 34.27 35.00 -5.67
C LEU A 15 33.01 35.74 -6.10
N ILE A 16 32.04 34.99 -6.63
CA ILE A 16 30.70 35.47 -6.93
C ILE A 16 29.71 34.59 -6.15
N GLY A 17 29.16 35.14 -5.07
CA GLY A 17 28.10 34.50 -4.31
C GLY A 17 26.78 34.62 -5.07
N VAL A 18 26.09 33.51 -5.28
CA VAL A 18 24.81 33.47 -5.99
C VAL A 18 23.70 32.83 -5.15
N ARG A 19 22.47 33.08 -5.56
CA ARG A 19 21.31 32.24 -5.28
C ARG A 19 20.91 31.64 -6.63
N HIS A 20 20.49 30.37 -6.62
CA HIS A 20 20.15 29.58 -7.81
C HIS A 20 19.23 30.29 -8.83
N HIS A 21 18.39 31.19 -8.32
CA HIS A 21 17.59 32.11 -9.11
C HIS A 21 17.76 33.53 -8.54
N SER A 22 18.37 34.42 -9.33
CA SER A 22 18.57 35.83 -9.00
C SER A 22 18.64 36.67 -10.28
N ALA A 23 17.62 37.51 -10.49
CA ALA A 23 17.50 38.27 -11.72
C ALA A 23 18.60 39.32 -11.85
N MET A 24 18.87 40.07 -10.77
CA MET A 24 19.86 41.15 -10.82
C MET A 24 21.29 40.63 -10.91
N LEU A 25 21.63 39.53 -10.24
CA LEU A 25 22.94 38.90 -10.42
C LEU A 25 23.09 38.28 -11.81
N ALA A 26 22.07 37.59 -12.33
CA ALA A 26 22.11 37.02 -13.68
C ALA A 26 22.36 38.11 -14.73
N ARG A 27 21.73 39.28 -14.56
CA ARG A 27 21.95 40.46 -15.41
C ARG A 27 23.38 41.03 -15.27
N ALA A 28 23.90 41.14 -14.05
CA ALA A 28 25.23 41.69 -13.80
C ALA A 28 26.36 40.73 -14.19
N MET A 29 26.09 39.42 -14.24
CA MET A 29 27.08 38.37 -14.44
C MET A 29 27.96 38.58 -15.68
N PRO A 30 27.43 38.85 -16.89
CA PRO A 30 28.28 39.07 -18.07
C PRO A 30 29.26 40.23 -17.90
N GLN A 31 28.84 41.32 -17.24
CA GLN A 31 29.71 42.46 -16.98
C GLN A 31 30.82 42.11 -15.98
N ILE A 32 30.49 41.42 -14.88
CA ILE A 32 31.47 40.98 -13.88
C ILE A 32 32.55 40.11 -14.53
N LEU A 33 32.13 39.15 -15.37
CA LEU A 33 33.04 38.24 -16.06
C LEU A 33 33.86 38.94 -17.14
N GLN A 34 33.25 39.87 -17.88
CA GLN A 34 33.93 40.67 -18.91
C GLN A 34 35.01 41.59 -18.33
N ASP A 35 34.74 42.19 -17.18
CA ASP A 35 35.67 43.10 -16.49
C ASP A 35 36.86 42.33 -15.89
N PHE A 36 36.62 41.13 -15.35
CA PHE A 36 37.68 40.30 -14.75
C PHE A 36 38.49 39.48 -15.77
N ARG A 37 37.86 39.02 -16.86
CA ARG A 37 38.45 38.16 -17.91
C ARG A 37 39.08 36.87 -17.34
N PRO A 38 38.29 35.95 -16.76
CA PRO A 38 38.82 34.72 -16.19
C PRO A 38 39.43 33.78 -17.23
N GLU A 39 40.45 33.04 -16.82
CA GLU A 39 41.01 31.91 -17.58
C GLU A 39 40.19 30.63 -17.40
N CYS A 40 39.42 30.53 -16.31
CA CYS A 40 38.57 29.39 -15.99
C CYS A 40 37.41 29.82 -15.08
N LEU A 41 36.25 29.20 -15.26
CA LEU A 41 35.06 29.45 -14.46
C LEU A 41 34.67 28.17 -13.69
N LEU A 42 34.66 28.27 -12.37
CA LEU A 42 34.19 27.21 -11.47
C LEU A 42 32.72 27.46 -11.13
N VAL A 43 31.84 26.50 -11.41
CA VAL A 43 30.40 26.60 -11.12
C VAL A 43 30.02 25.55 -10.09
N GLU A 44 29.21 25.95 -9.09
CA GLU A 44 28.54 25.02 -8.17
C GLU A 44 27.56 24.11 -8.93
N LEU A 45 28.11 23.05 -9.48
CA LEU A 45 27.44 21.98 -10.18
C LEU A 45 28.15 20.68 -9.76
N PRO A 46 27.42 19.58 -9.46
CA PRO A 46 28.05 18.30 -9.17
C PRO A 46 28.99 17.86 -10.28
N GLU A 47 30.13 17.28 -9.91
CA GLU A 47 31.15 16.81 -10.87
C GLU A 47 30.60 15.81 -11.91
N ASP A 48 29.60 15.00 -11.55
CA ASP A 48 28.96 14.04 -12.49
C ASP A 48 28.24 14.72 -13.65
N LEU A 49 27.94 16.02 -13.52
CA LEU A 49 27.24 16.80 -14.54
C LEU A 49 28.18 17.57 -15.45
N GLN A 50 29.50 17.45 -15.28
CA GLN A 50 30.51 18.16 -16.07
C GLN A 50 30.33 17.95 -17.58
N ASP A 51 30.05 16.72 -18.01
CA ASP A 51 29.88 16.37 -19.42
C ASP A 51 28.61 16.97 -20.05
N TRP A 52 27.68 17.47 -19.21
CA TRP A 52 26.42 18.06 -19.66
C TRP A 52 26.52 19.57 -19.92
N VAL A 53 27.55 20.23 -19.38
CA VAL A 53 27.75 21.69 -19.51
C VAL A 53 27.75 22.18 -20.97
N PRO A 54 28.36 21.50 -21.96
CA PRO A 54 28.30 21.94 -23.36
C PRO A 54 26.89 21.96 -23.95
N TYR A 55 26.01 21.05 -23.52
CA TYR A 55 24.62 21.00 -23.99
C TYR A 55 23.74 22.07 -23.33
N LEU A 56 24.05 22.40 -22.07
CA LEU A 56 23.45 23.56 -21.39
C LEU A 56 23.82 24.86 -22.13
N ALA A 57 25.10 25.03 -22.46
CA ALA A 57 25.59 26.22 -23.14
C ALA A 57 25.15 26.35 -24.61
N HIS A 58 24.62 25.27 -25.21
CA HIS A 58 24.28 25.22 -26.62
C HIS A 58 23.20 26.26 -26.99
N PRO A 59 23.35 27.04 -28.08
CA PRO A 59 22.40 28.11 -28.45
C PRO A 59 20.95 27.66 -28.67
N ASP A 60 20.75 26.42 -29.11
CA ASP A 60 19.41 25.85 -29.31
C ASP A 60 18.75 25.37 -28.00
N THR A 61 19.48 25.31 -26.89
CA THR A 61 18.93 25.02 -25.57
C THR A 61 18.37 26.31 -24.97
N ARG A 62 17.04 26.37 -24.82
CA ARG A 62 16.31 27.55 -24.32
C ARG A 62 15.72 27.26 -22.96
N ALA A 63 15.97 28.11 -21.98
CA ALA A 63 15.44 27.96 -20.64
C ALA A 63 13.92 28.21 -20.58
N PRO A 64 13.18 27.68 -19.57
CA PRO A 64 13.67 26.87 -18.46
C PRO A 64 13.96 25.41 -18.86
N VAL A 65 15.13 24.89 -18.49
CA VAL A 65 15.52 23.48 -18.65
C VAL A 65 15.94 22.92 -17.29
N ALA A 66 16.04 21.60 -17.15
CA ALA A 66 16.60 21.01 -15.94
C ALA A 66 17.54 19.86 -16.29
N ILE A 67 18.63 19.74 -15.54
CA ILE A 67 19.34 18.47 -15.49
C ILE A 67 18.64 17.59 -14.46
N SER A 68 18.14 16.45 -14.90
CA SER A 68 17.64 15.40 -14.03
C SER A 68 18.69 14.33 -13.83
N ALA A 69 18.93 13.95 -12.58
CA ALA A 69 19.75 12.79 -12.23
C ALA A 69 18.92 11.84 -11.37
N VAL A 70 18.99 10.55 -11.65
CA VAL A 70 18.29 9.53 -10.87
C VAL A 70 19.30 8.51 -10.38
N ASP A 71 19.28 8.24 -9.08
CA ASP A 71 20.17 7.26 -8.48
C ASP A 71 19.72 5.81 -8.76
N PRO A 72 20.60 4.83 -8.54
CA PRO A 72 20.24 3.41 -8.71
C PRO A 72 19.07 2.95 -7.84
N GLN A 73 18.79 3.64 -6.73
CA GLN A 73 17.70 3.33 -5.78
C GLN A 73 16.39 4.05 -6.15
N GLY A 74 16.39 4.90 -7.19
CA GLY A 74 15.23 5.63 -7.68
C GLY A 74 15.07 7.06 -7.14
N GLY A 75 16.06 7.58 -6.39
CA GLY A 75 16.08 8.96 -5.93
C GLY A 75 16.26 9.94 -7.09
N LEU A 76 15.28 10.84 -7.28
CA LEU A 76 15.27 11.85 -8.34
C LEU A 76 15.82 13.19 -7.83
N PHE A 77 16.87 13.69 -8.49
CA PHE A 77 17.46 15.01 -8.26
C PHE A 77 17.24 15.88 -9.50
N LEU A 78 16.73 17.10 -9.29
CA LEU A 78 16.45 18.07 -10.35
C LEU A 78 17.24 19.36 -10.11
N TYR A 79 17.95 19.80 -11.14
CA TYR A 79 18.70 21.07 -11.19
C TYR A 79 18.11 21.95 -12.29
N PRO A 80 17.00 22.66 -12.03
CA PRO A 80 16.34 23.50 -13.01
C PRO A 80 17.10 24.81 -13.20
N LEU A 81 17.24 25.27 -14.43
CA LEU A 81 17.98 26.48 -14.81
C LEU A 81 17.07 27.35 -15.66
N ALA A 82 17.06 28.65 -15.36
CA ALA A 82 16.30 29.69 -16.06
C ALA A 82 17.22 30.80 -16.57
N ASP A 83 16.72 31.72 -17.39
CA ASP A 83 17.52 32.87 -17.85
C ASP A 83 17.94 33.81 -16.69
N PHE A 84 17.24 33.71 -15.55
CA PHE A 84 17.57 34.37 -14.29
C PHE A 84 18.36 33.50 -13.31
N SER A 85 18.95 32.39 -13.76
CA SER A 85 19.95 31.63 -13.00
C SER A 85 21.35 32.17 -13.32
N PRO A 86 22.05 32.83 -12.38
CA PRO A 86 23.37 33.40 -12.63
C PRO A 86 24.41 32.36 -13.10
N GLU A 87 24.29 31.12 -12.62
CA GLU A 87 25.13 29.97 -12.99
C GLU A 87 24.97 29.64 -14.47
N TRP A 88 23.74 29.63 -14.98
CA TRP A 88 23.44 29.41 -16.39
C TRP A 88 24.00 30.52 -17.28
N VAL A 89 23.80 31.78 -16.86
CA VAL A 89 24.34 32.94 -17.58
C VAL A 89 25.86 32.89 -17.64
N ALA A 90 26.52 32.52 -16.53
CA ALA A 90 27.97 32.34 -16.48
C ALA A 90 28.45 31.24 -17.45
N ILE A 91 27.75 30.10 -17.50
CA ILE A 91 28.05 29.00 -18.44
C ILE A 91 27.94 29.46 -19.89
N ARG A 92 26.85 30.17 -20.24
CA ARG A 92 26.64 30.69 -21.61
C ARG A 92 27.68 31.73 -22.00
N TRP A 93 27.99 32.67 -21.11
CA TRP A 93 29.03 33.66 -21.35
C TRP A 93 30.40 33.00 -21.58
N ALA A 94 30.74 31.99 -20.76
CA ALA A 94 32.01 31.28 -20.87
C ALA A 94 32.11 30.54 -22.21
N PHE A 95 31.03 29.88 -22.64
CA PHE A 95 30.97 29.22 -23.95
C PHE A 95 31.12 30.20 -25.11
N GLU A 96 30.44 31.35 -25.07
CA GLU A 96 30.54 32.40 -26.10
C GLU A 96 31.94 33.03 -26.18
N ASN A 97 32.69 33.05 -25.08
CA ASN A 97 34.04 33.62 -24.98
C ASN A 97 35.17 32.58 -25.01
N GLY A 98 34.87 31.29 -25.18
CA GLY A 98 35.86 30.21 -25.20
C GLY A 98 36.58 29.97 -23.86
N VAL A 99 35.96 30.35 -22.73
CA VAL A 99 36.48 30.13 -21.38
C VAL A 99 36.02 28.75 -20.88
N PRO A 100 36.92 27.89 -20.38
CA PRO A 100 36.54 26.58 -19.85
C PRO A 100 35.72 26.71 -18.55
N VAL A 101 34.72 25.84 -18.42
CA VAL A 101 33.86 25.74 -17.23
C VAL A 101 34.14 24.41 -16.53
N LYS A 102 34.38 24.46 -15.22
CA LYS A 102 34.59 23.28 -14.36
C LYS A 102 33.54 23.23 -13.24
N ALA A 103 32.85 22.12 -13.12
CA ALA A 103 31.97 21.77 -12.02
C ALA A 103 32.81 21.64 -10.73
N CYS A 104 32.38 22.27 -9.64
CA CYS A 104 33.13 22.31 -8.38
C CYS A 104 32.35 21.85 -7.15
N ASP A 105 31.19 21.18 -7.32
CA ASP A 105 30.39 20.64 -6.21
C ASP A 105 30.50 19.11 -6.07
N LEU A 106 30.10 18.60 -4.91
CA LEU A 106 30.10 17.18 -4.57
C LEU A 106 29.23 16.35 -5.54
N SER A 107 29.71 15.17 -5.92
CA SER A 107 28.97 14.17 -6.71
C SER A 107 27.59 13.86 -6.12
N ILE A 108 26.59 13.68 -6.99
CA ILE A 108 25.21 13.34 -6.66
C ILE A 108 25.15 11.99 -5.94
N ALA A 109 25.98 11.02 -6.34
CA ALA A 109 26.04 9.71 -5.69
C ALA A 109 26.46 9.81 -4.22
N SER A 110 27.27 10.81 -3.88
CA SER A 110 27.70 11.12 -2.50
C SER A 110 26.65 11.93 -1.72
N LYS A 111 25.67 12.57 -2.40
CA LYS A 111 24.56 13.28 -1.72
C LYS A 111 23.61 12.31 -1.01
N GLY A 112 23.38 11.12 -1.57
CA GLY A 112 22.47 10.12 -0.99
C GLY A 112 22.96 9.47 0.32
N GLN A 113 24.24 9.62 0.67
CA GLN A 113 24.85 9.02 1.87
C GLN A 113 25.01 9.99 3.04
N ALA A 114 24.86 11.30 2.80
CA ALA A 114 25.29 12.35 3.73
C ALA A 114 24.14 13.15 4.37
N VAL A 115 22.89 12.70 4.21
CA VAL A 115 21.72 13.34 4.86
C VAL A 115 21.62 12.82 6.29
N GLU A 116 22.52 13.30 7.16
CA GLU A 116 22.33 13.30 8.60
C GLU A 116 21.69 14.63 9.00
N SER A 117 20.48 14.53 9.56
CA SER A 117 19.65 15.64 10.01
C SER A 117 20.26 16.30 11.25
N ASN A 118 20.56 17.60 11.18
CA ASN A 118 20.86 18.40 12.37
C ASN A 118 19.61 18.50 13.26
N ALA A 119 19.71 18.01 14.48
CA ALA A 119 18.76 18.33 15.55
C ALA A 119 18.87 19.83 15.88
N ALA A 120 17.74 20.54 15.83
CA ALA A 120 17.67 21.93 16.26
C ALA A 120 17.77 21.99 17.79
N GLU A 121 18.96 22.31 18.30
CA GLU A 121 19.11 22.76 19.69
C GLU A 121 18.65 24.22 19.83
N ASN A 122 18.03 24.52 20.97
CA ASN A 122 17.51 25.84 21.34
C ASN A 122 18.58 26.93 21.25
N ALA A 123 18.59 27.71 20.17
CA ALA A 123 19.59 28.74 19.93
C ALA A 123 19.11 30.16 20.29
N VAL A 124 20.03 30.94 20.85
CA VAL A 124 19.92 32.37 21.17
C VAL A 124 19.75 33.19 19.87
N PRO A 125 19.01 34.32 19.86
CA PRO A 125 18.83 35.13 18.65
C PRO A 125 20.15 35.56 17.99
N THR A 126 20.32 35.17 16.72
CA THR A 126 21.53 35.40 15.93
C THR A 126 21.62 36.85 15.45
N ALA A 127 22.72 37.20 14.79
CA ALA A 127 22.87 38.52 14.15
C ALA A 127 21.92 38.68 12.95
N LEU A 128 21.63 37.59 12.24
CA LEU A 128 20.65 37.55 11.16
C LEU A 128 19.23 37.79 11.67
N ASP A 129 18.83 37.15 12.78
CA ASP A 129 17.50 37.35 13.38
C ASP A 129 17.27 38.81 13.77
N ARG A 130 18.29 39.45 14.33
CA ARG A 130 18.25 40.89 14.65
C ARG A 130 18.14 41.76 13.41
N LEU A 131 18.80 41.38 12.32
CA LEU A 131 18.71 42.12 11.06
C LEU A 131 17.32 41.99 10.44
N LEU A 132 16.76 40.78 10.37
CA LEU A 132 15.39 40.53 9.90
C LEU A 132 14.38 41.34 10.72
N GLN A 133 14.52 41.35 12.05
CA GLN A 133 13.66 42.15 12.93
C GLN A 133 13.80 43.66 12.70
N GLN A 134 15.01 44.15 12.42
CA GLN A 134 15.27 45.58 12.15
C GLN A 134 14.74 46.02 10.79
N THR A 135 14.86 45.18 9.76
CA THR A 135 14.41 45.48 8.40
C THR A 135 12.92 45.19 8.20
N GLY A 136 12.32 44.42 9.10
CA GLY A 136 10.94 43.96 9.01
C GLY A 136 10.74 42.88 7.95
N ASP A 137 11.82 42.20 7.54
CA ASP A 137 11.76 41.06 6.61
C ASP A 137 11.26 39.81 7.33
N ALA A 138 10.35 39.06 6.69
CA ALA A 138 9.81 37.84 7.26
C ALA A 138 10.81 36.68 7.24
N ASP A 139 11.67 36.62 6.22
CA ASP A 139 12.63 35.54 6.03
C ASP A 139 13.90 35.98 5.28
N THR A 140 14.85 35.05 5.14
CA THR A 140 16.11 35.27 4.42
C THR A 140 15.93 35.50 2.92
N GLY A 141 14.80 35.05 2.35
CA GLY A 141 14.44 35.27 0.95
C GLY A 141 14.03 36.72 0.69
N GLU A 142 13.24 37.32 1.57
CA GLU A 142 12.91 38.76 1.54
C GLU A 142 14.14 39.62 1.78
N LEU A 143 15.03 39.21 2.69
CA LEU A 143 16.30 39.89 2.89
C LEU A 143 17.18 39.87 1.62
N TRP A 144 17.24 38.74 0.90
CA TRP A 144 17.90 38.66 -0.41
C TRP A 144 17.25 39.60 -1.42
N GLN A 145 15.91 39.61 -1.49
CA GLN A 145 15.16 40.51 -2.35
C GLN A 145 15.51 41.98 -2.07
N ARG A 146 15.63 42.38 -0.80
CA ARG A 146 16.02 43.73 -0.41
C ARG A 146 17.48 44.07 -0.78
N LEU A 147 18.43 43.18 -0.47
CA LEU A 147 19.86 43.48 -0.61
C LEU A 147 20.38 43.35 -2.04
N VAL A 148 19.88 42.38 -2.80
CA VAL A 148 20.45 42.00 -4.11
C VAL A 148 19.50 42.34 -5.26
N GLU A 149 18.19 42.12 -5.11
CA GLU A 149 17.24 42.34 -6.22
C GLU A 149 16.73 43.79 -6.29
N SER A 150 16.43 44.42 -5.14
CA SER A 150 15.84 45.77 -5.05
C SER A 150 16.78 46.93 -5.39
N PRO A 151 18.12 46.81 -5.37
CA PRO A 151 19.00 47.80 -6.01
C PRO A 151 18.68 48.00 -7.50
N GLY A 152 18.10 46.98 -8.15
CA GLY A 152 17.64 47.01 -9.54
C GLY A 152 18.75 47.17 -10.57
N CYS A 153 18.37 47.50 -11.80
CA CYS A 153 19.25 47.41 -12.97
C CYS A 153 20.39 48.44 -13.02
N ASP A 154 20.27 49.57 -12.31
CA ASP A 154 21.26 50.66 -12.35
C ASP A 154 22.36 50.48 -11.28
N ALA A 155 22.21 49.48 -10.41
CA ALA A 155 23.23 49.14 -9.44
C ALA A 155 24.51 48.67 -10.13
N ALA A 156 25.65 49.22 -9.72
CA ALA A 156 26.95 48.77 -10.21
C ALA A 156 27.14 47.27 -9.92
N ALA A 157 27.64 46.53 -10.92
CA ALA A 157 27.79 45.07 -10.83
C ALA A 157 28.62 44.62 -9.59
N GLU A 158 29.66 45.37 -9.24
CA GLU A 158 30.48 45.11 -8.05
C GLU A 158 29.70 45.29 -6.73
N ASN A 159 28.74 46.23 -6.68
CA ASN A 159 27.90 46.41 -5.50
C ASN A 159 26.95 45.23 -5.31
N LEU A 160 26.38 44.70 -6.41
CA LEU A 160 25.53 43.51 -6.37
C LEU A 160 26.33 42.27 -5.93
N ARG A 161 27.54 42.09 -6.48
CA ARG A 161 28.46 41.03 -6.07
C ARG A 161 28.80 41.13 -4.58
N ALA A 162 29.16 42.33 -4.10
CA ALA A 162 29.47 42.56 -2.70
C ALA A 162 28.27 42.34 -1.77
N ALA A 163 27.06 42.73 -2.18
CA ALA A 163 25.83 42.50 -1.43
C ALA A 163 25.52 41.01 -1.27
N ALA A 164 25.64 40.22 -2.34
CA ALA A 164 25.43 38.78 -2.32
C ALA A 164 26.44 38.05 -1.42
N LEU A 165 27.73 38.42 -1.49
CA LEU A 165 28.76 37.89 -0.59
C LEU A 165 28.51 38.27 0.87
N THR A 166 28.06 39.50 1.12
CA THR A 166 27.73 39.98 2.47
C THR A 166 26.56 39.20 3.05
N PHE A 167 25.51 38.94 2.25
CA PHE A 167 24.39 38.09 2.64
C PHE A 167 24.86 36.68 3.01
N GLY A 168 25.65 36.04 2.14
CA GLY A 168 26.19 34.70 2.37
C GLY A 168 27.01 34.59 3.65
N TRP A 169 27.86 35.58 3.92
CA TRP A 169 28.60 35.68 5.17
C TRP A 169 27.69 35.80 6.39
N LEU A 170 26.65 36.65 6.35
CA LEU A 170 25.70 36.81 7.46
C LEU A 170 24.97 35.51 7.78
N VAL A 171 24.49 34.79 6.76
CA VAL A 171 23.80 33.50 6.93
C VAL A 171 24.74 32.46 7.52
N ARG A 172 25.96 32.36 7.00
CA ARG A 172 26.97 31.42 7.51
C ARG A 172 27.32 31.67 8.97
N GLN A 173 27.59 32.93 9.35
CA GLN A 173 27.91 33.30 10.74
C GLN A 173 26.77 33.05 11.72
N SER A 174 25.53 33.01 11.21
CA SER A 174 24.33 32.75 12.00
C SER A 174 23.98 31.26 12.06
N THR A 175 24.79 30.39 11.44
CA THR A 175 24.62 28.93 11.46
C THR A 175 25.59 28.32 12.48
N PRO A 176 25.12 27.87 13.66
CA PRO A 176 26.00 27.49 14.78
C PRO A 176 26.88 26.27 14.47
N ASN A 177 26.38 25.32 13.68
CA ASN A 177 27.13 24.17 13.19
C ASN A 177 26.83 23.96 11.69
N VAL A 178 27.81 24.23 10.83
CA VAL A 178 27.72 23.90 9.40
C VAL A 178 27.62 22.39 9.26
N SER A 179 26.67 21.92 8.44
CA SER A 179 26.41 20.49 8.28
C SER A 179 27.67 19.74 7.80
N SER A 180 27.84 18.49 8.21
CA SER A 180 28.91 17.61 7.72
C SER A 180 28.90 17.53 6.18
N TYR A 181 27.70 17.53 5.61
CA TYR A 181 27.45 17.59 4.18
C TYR A 181 28.02 18.86 3.53
N ASP A 182 27.70 20.06 4.03
CA ASP A 182 28.22 21.32 3.49
C ASP A 182 29.74 21.43 3.67
N VAL A 183 30.30 20.92 4.77
CA VAL A 183 31.76 20.86 4.97
C VAL A 183 32.43 19.98 3.89
N LEU A 184 31.80 18.86 3.51
CA LEU A 184 32.30 18.02 2.41
C LEU A 184 32.21 18.74 1.06
N ARG A 185 31.10 19.43 0.77
CA ARG A 185 30.94 20.23 -0.46
C ARG A 185 32.02 21.29 -0.56
N GLU A 186 32.25 22.04 0.52
CA GLU A 186 33.29 23.05 0.56
C GLU A 186 34.70 22.46 0.37
N SER A 187 34.96 21.24 0.85
CA SER A 187 36.26 20.57 0.63
C SER A 187 36.50 20.27 -0.85
N VAL A 188 35.45 19.89 -1.59
CA VAL A 188 35.48 19.69 -3.05
C VAL A 188 35.67 21.02 -3.76
N MET A 189 34.93 22.06 -3.38
CA MET A 189 35.05 23.41 -3.95
C MET A 189 36.48 23.97 -3.77
N ARG A 190 37.05 23.86 -2.56
CA ARG A 190 38.44 24.27 -2.29
C ARG A 190 39.45 23.44 -3.09
N GLN A 191 39.21 22.14 -3.28
CA GLN A 191 40.06 21.32 -4.14
C GLN A 191 39.99 21.78 -5.60
N ALA A 192 38.80 22.04 -6.13
CA ALA A 192 38.62 22.51 -7.49
C ALA A 192 39.32 23.87 -7.72
N ILE A 193 39.27 24.77 -6.73
CA ILE A 193 40.02 26.05 -6.75
C ILE A 193 41.52 25.82 -6.80
N ARG A 194 42.08 24.89 -5.99
CA ARG A 194 43.52 24.57 -6.00
C ARG A 194 44.02 23.99 -7.31
N GLU A 195 43.13 23.34 -8.08
CA GLU A 195 43.43 22.75 -9.38
C GLU A 195 43.18 23.71 -10.55
N ALA A 196 42.53 24.85 -10.30
CA ALA A 196 42.25 25.85 -11.31
C ALA A 196 43.41 26.84 -11.47
N PRO A 197 43.49 27.56 -12.61
CA PRO A 197 44.42 28.69 -12.75
C PRO A 197 44.18 29.78 -11.70
N ASP A 198 45.23 30.52 -11.34
CA ASP A 198 45.16 31.61 -10.35
C ASP A 198 44.14 32.70 -10.73
N HIS A 199 43.95 32.92 -12.04
CA HIS A 199 43.01 33.90 -12.58
C HIS A 199 41.65 33.27 -12.93
N SER A 200 41.04 32.62 -11.93
CA SER A 200 39.75 31.93 -12.04
C SER A 200 38.62 32.66 -11.30
N VAL A 201 37.39 32.39 -11.72
CA VAL A 201 36.15 32.85 -11.05
C VAL A 201 35.46 31.66 -10.42
N ALA A 202 34.96 31.79 -9.20
CA ALA A 202 34.10 30.80 -8.56
C ALA A 202 32.68 31.37 -8.39
N VAL A 203 31.73 30.78 -9.12
CA VAL A 203 30.29 31.05 -9.03
C VAL A 203 29.68 29.98 -8.13
N VAL A 204 29.45 30.34 -6.88
CA VAL A 204 28.99 29.42 -5.83
C VAL A 204 27.86 30.04 -5.03
N GLY A 205 27.02 29.20 -4.44
CA GLY A 205 26.03 29.57 -3.45
C GLY A 205 26.63 30.49 -2.41
N SER A 206 25.96 31.62 -2.17
CA SER A 206 26.49 32.72 -1.35
C SER A 206 26.96 32.25 0.04
N PHE A 207 26.29 31.25 0.61
CA PHE A 207 26.63 30.62 1.89
C PHE A 207 28.04 30.00 1.92
N HIS A 208 28.52 29.45 0.81
CA HIS A 208 29.82 28.76 0.70
C HIS A 208 30.97 29.71 0.46
N ALA A 209 30.74 30.87 -0.16
CA ALA A 209 31.78 31.83 -0.53
C ALA A 209 32.76 32.22 0.60
N PRO A 210 32.32 32.43 1.88
CA PRO A 210 33.24 32.71 2.98
C PRO A 210 34.28 31.61 3.24
N ALA A 211 33.97 30.36 2.89
CA ALA A 211 34.85 29.20 3.08
C ALA A 211 35.86 28.98 1.94
N LEU A 212 35.82 29.85 0.91
CA LEU A 212 36.60 29.75 -0.32
C LEU A 212 37.57 30.92 -0.51
N THR A 213 37.84 31.69 0.55
CA THR A 213 38.88 32.73 0.51
C THR A 213 40.27 32.11 0.34
N PRO A 214 41.26 32.86 -0.18
CA PRO A 214 42.62 32.34 -0.37
C PRO A 214 43.23 31.75 0.91
N GLU A 215 42.95 32.37 2.06
CA GLU A 215 43.40 31.90 3.38
C GLU A 215 42.72 30.58 3.77
N GLU A 216 41.40 30.46 3.61
CA GLU A 216 40.66 29.22 3.91
C GLU A 216 41.07 28.06 2.97
N VAL A 217 41.29 28.34 1.69
CA VAL A 217 41.76 27.36 0.70
C VAL A 217 43.14 26.81 1.08
N HIS A 218 44.02 27.66 1.63
CA HIS A 218 45.33 27.28 2.13
C HIS A 218 45.25 26.50 3.44
N ASN A 219 44.54 27.04 4.43
CA ASN A 219 44.46 26.48 5.80
C ASN A 219 43.80 25.09 5.83
N ASN A 220 42.83 24.82 4.95
CA ASN A 220 42.10 23.56 4.92
C ASN A 220 42.70 22.49 3.99
N ARG A 221 43.91 22.69 3.45
CA ARG A 221 44.52 21.74 2.49
C ARG A 221 44.65 20.31 3.03
N GLU A 222 45.21 20.15 4.23
CA GLU A 222 45.40 18.84 4.88
C GLU A 222 44.06 18.23 5.34
N PRO A 223 43.17 18.96 6.05
CA PRO A 223 41.84 18.44 6.40
C PRO A 223 40.99 18.00 5.21
N ASP A 224 40.99 18.78 4.11
CA ASP A 224 40.23 18.45 2.90
C ASP A 224 40.76 17.14 2.29
N ALA A 225 42.08 16.97 2.19
CA ALA A 225 42.69 15.74 1.66
C ALA A 225 42.30 14.50 2.46
N GLN A 226 42.23 14.61 3.79
CA GLN A 226 41.79 13.52 4.68
C GLN A 226 40.30 13.18 4.48
N ARG A 227 39.41 14.18 4.45
CA ARG A 227 37.97 13.97 4.24
C ARG A 227 37.67 13.31 2.90
N LEU A 228 38.31 13.80 1.84
CA LEU A 228 38.12 13.29 0.48
C LEU A 228 38.72 11.88 0.30
N ALA A 229 39.82 11.56 0.98
CA ALA A 229 40.36 10.20 1.02
C ALA A 229 39.42 9.23 1.75
N GLY A 230 38.81 9.66 2.86
CA GLY A 230 37.76 8.92 3.58
C GLY A 230 36.61 8.53 2.65
N LEU A 231 36.02 9.51 1.97
CA LEU A 231 34.93 9.29 0.99
C LEU A 231 35.31 8.27 -0.09
N ARG A 232 36.52 8.37 -0.67
CA ARG A 232 36.99 7.43 -1.71
C ARG A 232 37.20 6.02 -1.17
N SER A 233 37.65 5.89 0.08
CA SER A 233 37.86 4.59 0.74
C SER A 233 36.55 3.89 1.08
N GLU A 234 35.54 4.64 1.54
CA GLU A 234 34.18 4.15 1.78
C GLU A 234 33.51 3.71 0.47
N GLN A 235 33.72 4.47 -0.60
CA GLN A 235 33.31 4.09 -1.95
C GLN A 235 34.03 2.82 -2.46
N SER A 236 35.28 2.57 -2.07
CA SER A 236 36.05 1.41 -2.53
C SER A 236 35.77 0.12 -1.74
N ASN A 237 35.45 0.23 -0.45
CA ASN A 237 35.18 -0.91 0.46
C ASN A 237 33.77 -1.51 0.33
N SER A 238 32.91 -0.95 -0.51
CA SER A 238 31.63 -1.57 -0.93
C SER A 238 31.90 -2.66 -2.00
N THR A 239 32.63 -3.71 -1.63
CA THR A 239 33.23 -4.72 -2.55
C THR A 239 32.26 -5.81 -3.04
N THR A 240 30.95 -5.52 -3.19
CA THR A 240 29.97 -6.51 -3.69
C THR A 240 29.05 -6.00 -4.78
N LYS A 241 29.18 -4.76 -5.24
CA LYS A 241 28.37 -4.24 -6.34
C LYS A 241 29.29 -3.88 -7.51
N SER A 242 29.01 -4.50 -8.65
CA SER A 242 29.67 -4.24 -9.93
C SER A 242 29.77 -2.73 -10.18
N GLN A 243 30.84 -2.29 -10.85
CA GLN A 243 31.04 -0.91 -11.27
C GLN A 243 29.85 -0.36 -12.10
N THR A 244 29.05 -1.25 -12.69
CA THR A 244 27.79 -0.96 -13.42
C THR A 244 26.59 -0.60 -12.52
N ASP A 245 26.60 -0.93 -11.22
CA ASP A 245 25.48 -0.64 -10.29
C ASP A 245 25.51 0.80 -9.74
N ARG A 246 26.49 1.61 -10.14
CA ARG A 246 26.69 2.98 -9.64
C ARG A 246 26.47 4.08 -10.68
N GLU A 247 26.18 3.74 -11.92
CA GLU A 247 25.94 4.74 -12.95
C GLU A 247 24.58 5.43 -12.73
N MET A 248 24.64 6.72 -12.40
CA MET A 248 23.48 7.61 -12.29
C MET A 248 22.85 7.80 -13.68
N GLY A 249 21.52 7.71 -13.76
CA GLY A 249 20.81 8.10 -14.98
C GLY A 249 20.72 9.62 -15.05
N VAL A 250 21.52 10.27 -15.90
CA VAL A 250 21.52 11.72 -16.08
C VAL A 250 20.91 12.08 -17.43
N SER A 251 20.06 13.11 -17.46
CA SER A 251 19.46 13.63 -18.69
C SER A 251 19.13 15.11 -18.60
N LEU A 252 19.22 15.78 -19.75
CA LEU A 252 18.80 17.16 -19.91
C LEU A 252 17.34 17.19 -20.41
N ILE A 253 16.44 17.73 -19.59
CA ILE A 253 15.00 17.75 -19.86
C ILE A 253 14.49 19.19 -20.05
N ALA A 254 13.48 19.34 -20.91
CA ALA A 254 12.73 20.59 -21.00
C ALA A 254 11.94 20.80 -19.70
N TYR A 255 11.89 22.05 -19.23
CA TYR A 255 11.18 22.43 -18.02
C TYR A 255 10.18 23.55 -18.33
N SER A 256 9.45 24.00 -17.32
CA SER A 256 8.45 25.06 -17.46
C SER A 256 8.41 25.95 -16.23
N PHE A 257 7.89 27.15 -16.39
CA PHE A 257 7.71 28.07 -15.27
C PHE A 257 6.74 27.55 -14.20
N GLU A 258 5.69 26.82 -14.59
CA GLU A 258 4.81 26.17 -13.62
C GLU A 258 5.53 25.15 -12.75
N GLN A 259 6.54 24.47 -13.30
CA GLN A 259 7.37 23.53 -12.54
C GLN A 259 8.44 24.24 -11.70
N LEU A 260 8.92 25.38 -12.17
CA LEU A 260 9.91 26.19 -11.48
C LEU A 260 9.32 26.93 -10.27
N ASP A 261 8.00 27.17 -10.29
CA ASP A 261 7.30 27.83 -9.19
C ASP A 261 7.37 26.98 -7.92
N GLU A 262 7.80 27.61 -6.83
CA GLU A 262 7.93 26.97 -5.50
C GLU A 262 6.63 26.28 -5.05
N ARG A 263 5.46 26.78 -5.46
CA ARG A 263 4.14 26.23 -5.09
C ARG A 263 3.85 24.88 -5.76
N SER A 264 4.68 24.45 -6.72
CA SER A 264 4.61 23.11 -7.32
C SER A 264 5.12 22.00 -6.39
N GLY A 265 5.79 22.36 -5.29
CA GLY A 265 6.39 21.42 -4.35
C GLY A 265 7.90 21.21 -4.55
N TYR A 266 8.55 21.95 -5.45
CA TYR A 266 10.01 21.96 -5.58
C TYR A 266 10.65 22.87 -4.50
N PRO A 267 11.41 22.32 -3.53
CA PRO A 267 11.89 23.10 -2.37
C PRO A 267 12.84 24.26 -2.70
N ALA A 268 13.57 24.17 -3.82
CA ALA A 268 14.47 25.22 -4.30
C ALA A 268 13.86 26.08 -5.42
N GLY A 269 12.54 26.00 -5.62
CA GLY A 269 11.82 26.77 -6.64
C GLY A 269 11.79 28.27 -6.35
N ILE A 270 11.33 29.05 -7.33
CA ILE A 270 11.17 30.50 -7.21
C ILE A 270 9.73 30.92 -7.49
N ARG A 271 9.15 31.77 -6.65
CA ARG A 271 7.79 32.27 -6.87
C ARG A 271 7.74 33.24 -8.04
N ASP A 272 6.65 33.15 -8.80
CA ASP A 272 6.32 34.11 -9.85
C ASP A 272 7.45 34.26 -10.91
N PRO A 273 7.89 33.16 -11.55
CA PRO A 273 9.04 33.15 -12.46
C PRO A 273 8.96 34.15 -13.62
N VAL A 274 7.76 34.52 -14.10
CA VAL A 274 7.61 35.53 -15.16
C VAL A 274 8.06 36.90 -14.66
N TRP A 275 7.86 37.22 -13.37
CA TRP A 275 8.39 38.45 -12.78
C TRP A 275 9.91 38.50 -12.97
N HIS A 276 10.60 37.45 -12.55
CA HIS A 276 12.07 37.36 -12.64
C HIS A 276 12.57 37.40 -14.09
N GLN A 277 11.89 36.69 -15.01
CA GLN A 277 12.19 36.74 -16.44
C GLN A 277 12.14 38.18 -16.97
N ARG A 278 11.07 38.93 -16.68
CA ARG A 278 10.91 40.31 -17.17
C ARG A 278 11.91 41.26 -16.53
N MET A 279 12.30 41.04 -15.28
CA MET A 279 13.33 41.85 -14.61
C MET A 279 14.72 41.63 -15.22
N VAL A 280 15.06 40.42 -15.66
CA VAL A 280 16.32 40.16 -16.39
C VAL A 280 16.32 40.82 -17.78
N GLU A 281 15.20 40.76 -18.49
CA GLU A 281 15.04 41.35 -19.82
C GLU A 281 15.03 42.90 -19.83
N ALA A 282 14.60 43.52 -18.72
CA ALA A 282 14.48 44.97 -18.60
C ALA A 282 15.86 45.65 -18.69
N LYS A 283 15.98 46.71 -19.49
CA LYS A 283 17.28 47.38 -19.76
C LYS A 283 17.63 48.49 -18.79
N ASP A 284 16.63 49.08 -18.15
CA ASP A 284 16.71 50.23 -17.26
C ASP A 284 15.51 50.19 -16.28
N HIS A 285 15.48 51.09 -15.31
CA HIS A 285 14.42 51.12 -14.29
C HIS A 285 13.06 51.45 -14.90
N ASP A 286 13.03 52.26 -15.96
CA ASP A 286 11.80 52.59 -16.68
C ASP A 286 11.18 51.33 -17.32
N ALA A 287 12.00 50.43 -17.88
CA ALA A 287 11.55 49.14 -18.42
C ALA A 287 11.05 48.20 -17.31
N MET A 288 11.67 48.20 -16.13
CA MET A 288 11.19 47.43 -14.97
C MET A 288 9.82 47.92 -14.51
N ASP A 289 9.66 49.24 -14.38
CA ASP A 289 8.39 49.87 -14.02
C ASP A 289 7.31 49.61 -15.07
N ALA A 290 7.67 49.64 -16.36
CA ALA A 290 6.77 49.29 -17.46
C ALA A 290 6.32 47.82 -17.39
N ALA A 291 7.22 46.89 -17.04
CA ALA A 291 6.87 45.49 -16.85
C ALA A 291 5.90 45.29 -15.66
N ALA A 292 6.13 45.97 -14.53
CA ALA A 292 5.21 45.95 -13.40
C ALA A 292 3.81 46.46 -13.78
N LEU A 293 3.73 47.53 -14.56
CA LEU A 293 2.47 48.06 -15.09
C LEU A 293 1.78 47.06 -16.05
N GLU A 294 2.54 46.38 -16.90
CA GLU A 294 2.03 45.32 -17.78
C GLU A 294 1.43 44.16 -16.99
N PHE A 295 2.06 43.76 -15.89
CA PHE A 295 1.51 42.75 -14.98
C PHE A 295 0.21 43.22 -14.33
N ALA A 296 0.19 44.42 -13.75
CA ALA A 296 -1.02 44.96 -13.10
C ALA A 296 -2.21 45.04 -14.07
N THR A 297 -1.97 45.55 -15.29
CA THR A 297 -3.00 45.65 -16.32
C THR A 297 -3.46 44.29 -16.84
N SER A 298 -2.56 43.31 -16.93
CA SER A 298 -2.89 41.94 -17.34
C SER A 298 -3.69 41.19 -16.29
N ILE A 299 -3.37 41.36 -15.00
CA ILE A 299 -4.14 40.81 -13.88
C ILE A 299 -5.55 41.42 -13.88
N CYS A 300 -5.68 42.75 -14.04
CA CYS A 300 -6.98 43.39 -14.16
C CYS A 300 -7.78 42.87 -15.36
N ARG A 301 -7.11 42.59 -16.49
CA ARG A 301 -7.75 42.00 -17.68
C ARG A 301 -8.29 40.58 -17.40
N ARG A 302 -7.51 39.73 -16.71
CA ARG A 302 -7.91 38.37 -16.31
C ARG A 302 -9.07 38.38 -15.31
N LEU A 303 -9.03 39.30 -14.34
CA LEU A 303 -10.14 39.51 -13.40
C LEU A 303 -11.45 39.88 -14.12
N ARG A 304 -11.38 40.77 -15.12
CA ARG A 304 -12.56 41.09 -15.96
C ARG A 304 -13.08 39.88 -16.73
N GLN A 305 -12.20 39.04 -17.26
CA GLN A 305 -12.60 37.80 -17.93
C GLN A 305 -13.29 36.81 -16.98
N ALA A 306 -12.89 36.80 -15.72
CA ALA A 306 -13.53 36.02 -14.65
C ALA A 306 -14.81 36.67 -14.09
N GLY A 307 -15.27 37.79 -14.65
CA GLY A 307 -16.51 38.47 -14.25
C GLY A 307 -16.37 39.50 -13.12
N HIS A 308 -15.15 39.86 -12.71
CA HIS A 308 -14.89 40.87 -11.68
C HIS A 308 -14.62 42.26 -12.25
N VAL A 309 -15.03 43.31 -11.53
CA VAL A 309 -14.75 44.70 -11.90
C VAL A 309 -13.30 45.06 -11.52
N ALA A 310 -12.43 45.16 -12.52
CA ALA A 310 -11.06 45.66 -12.37
C ALA A 310 -10.67 46.48 -13.60
N GLY A 311 -10.31 47.76 -13.41
CA GLY A 311 -10.09 48.75 -14.46
C GLY A 311 -8.69 49.36 -14.45
N THR A 312 -8.49 50.35 -15.32
CA THR A 312 -7.28 51.18 -15.32
C THR A 312 -7.03 51.87 -13.97
N PRO A 313 -8.05 52.41 -13.26
CA PRO A 313 -7.83 53.01 -11.94
C PRO A 313 -7.21 52.05 -10.94
N ASP A 314 -7.67 50.79 -10.92
CA ASP A 314 -7.14 49.77 -10.01
C ASP A 314 -5.67 49.42 -10.32
N ALA A 315 -5.32 49.33 -11.61
CA ALA A 315 -3.93 49.12 -12.02
C ALA A 315 -3.03 50.32 -11.68
N THR A 316 -3.53 51.55 -11.87
CA THR A 316 -2.82 52.77 -11.48
C THR A 316 -2.59 52.82 -9.98
N GLU A 317 -3.61 52.53 -9.16
CA GLU A 317 -3.48 52.48 -7.70
C GLU A 317 -2.53 51.38 -7.24
N THR A 318 -2.55 50.21 -7.90
CA THR A 318 -1.60 49.12 -7.62
C THR A 318 -0.16 49.58 -7.80
N ILE A 319 0.16 50.24 -8.93
CA ILE A 319 1.53 50.73 -9.19
C ILE A 319 1.90 51.89 -8.28
N ARG A 320 0.97 52.79 -7.96
CA ARG A 320 1.21 53.86 -6.99
C ARG A 320 1.55 53.27 -5.62
N MET A 321 0.73 52.34 -5.11
CA MET A 321 0.92 51.68 -3.83
C MET A 321 2.24 50.91 -3.77
N MET A 322 2.59 50.18 -4.83
CA MET A 322 3.88 49.48 -4.95
C MET A 322 5.06 50.45 -4.78
N ARG A 323 5.02 51.62 -5.44
CA ARG A 323 6.07 52.64 -5.32
C ARG A 323 6.12 53.27 -3.93
N ASP A 324 4.97 53.49 -3.31
CA ASP A 324 4.91 54.07 -1.96
C ASP A 324 5.41 53.07 -0.91
N LEU A 325 5.12 51.77 -1.05
CA LEU A 325 5.69 50.71 -0.22
C LEU A 325 7.22 50.68 -0.34
N ALA A 326 7.77 50.75 -1.55
CA ALA A 326 9.21 50.78 -1.77
C ALA A 326 9.88 51.99 -1.08
N ARG A 327 9.27 53.17 -1.17
CA ARG A 327 9.74 54.39 -0.48
C ARG A 327 9.68 54.25 1.04
N MET A 328 8.59 53.72 1.58
CA MET A 328 8.44 53.50 3.03
C MET A 328 9.47 52.49 3.56
N ARG A 329 9.83 51.50 2.75
CA ARG A 329 10.84 50.47 3.07
C ARG A 329 12.28 50.89 2.75
N ASN A 330 12.47 52.12 2.27
CA ASN A 330 13.75 52.69 1.85
C ASN A 330 14.49 51.81 0.81
N LEU A 331 13.74 51.29 -0.17
CA LEU A 331 14.26 50.51 -1.29
C LEU A 331 14.60 51.44 -2.47
N ALA A 332 15.66 51.10 -3.22
CA ALA A 332 16.05 51.85 -4.42
C ALA A 332 15.03 51.70 -5.57
N SER A 333 14.47 50.50 -5.71
CA SER A 333 13.37 50.20 -6.64
C SER A 333 12.36 49.25 -6.00
N ALA A 334 11.14 49.24 -6.54
CA ALA A 334 10.09 48.35 -6.05
C ALA A 334 10.30 46.92 -6.56
N GLY A 335 10.21 45.95 -5.65
CA GLY A 335 10.40 44.53 -5.96
C GLY A 335 9.11 43.74 -6.06
N ARG A 336 9.27 42.40 -6.17
CA ARG A 336 8.16 41.45 -6.22
C ARG A 336 7.25 41.56 -4.98
N GLY A 337 7.85 41.73 -3.80
CA GLY A 337 7.12 41.82 -2.53
C GLY A 337 6.15 43.00 -2.51
N GLU A 338 6.64 44.19 -2.86
CA GLU A 338 5.83 45.41 -2.94
C GLU A 338 4.70 45.27 -3.96
N PHE A 339 4.95 44.60 -5.08
CA PHE A 339 3.95 44.38 -6.12
C PHE A 339 2.82 43.45 -5.66
N VAL A 340 3.17 42.32 -5.03
CA VAL A 340 2.18 41.34 -4.52
C VAL A 340 1.33 41.95 -3.42
N GLU A 341 1.95 42.69 -2.49
CA GLU A 341 1.22 43.38 -1.42
C GLU A 341 0.32 44.51 -1.95
N ALA A 342 0.77 45.24 -2.97
CA ALA A 342 -0.05 46.23 -3.65
C ALA A 342 -1.27 45.59 -4.34
N ILE A 343 -1.10 44.44 -5.00
CA ILE A 343 -2.23 43.69 -5.59
C ILE A 343 -3.20 43.21 -4.50
N GLN A 344 -2.68 42.68 -3.40
CA GLN A 344 -3.51 42.24 -2.27
C GLN A 344 -4.32 43.42 -1.70
N SER A 345 -3.68 44.57 -1.49
CA SER A 345 -4.34 45.75 -0.93
C SER A 345 -5.37 46.36 -1.90
N CYS A 346 -4.97 46.60 -3.15
CA CYS A 346 -5.79 47.32 -4.14
C CYS A 346 -6.87 46.45 -4.79
N LEU A 347 -6.55 45.18 -5.11
CA LEU A 347 -7.43 44.31 -5.89
C LEU A 347 -8.24 43.33 -5.04
N VAL A 348 -7.75 42.88 -3.88
CA VAL A 348 -8.49 41.94 -3.01
C VAL A 348 -9.46 42.67 -2.08
N GLN A 349 -9.09 43.85 -1.60
CA GLN A 349 -9.95 44.73 -0.79
C GLN A 349 -10.57 44.04 0.46
N GLY A 350 -9.86 43.05 1.04
CA GLY A 350 -10.29 42.31 2.23
C GLY A 350 -11.26 41.14 2.00
N ASP A 351 -11.76 40.92 0.78
CA ASP A 351 -12.60 39.74 0.46
C ASP A 351 -11.71 38.55 0.02
N LEU A 352 -11.28 37.75 0.99
CA LEU A 352 -10.36 36.63 0.75
C LEU A 352 -10.99 35.43 0.03
N MET A 353 -12.29 35.18 0.21
CA MET A 353 -12.94 33.95 -0.24
C MET A 353 -13.60 34.08 -1.61
N GLY A 354 -14.06 35.27 -1.99
CA GLY A 354 -14.59 35.57 -3.32
C GLY A 354 -13.53 36.18 -4.23
N ARG A 355 -13.41 37.51 -4.17
CA ARG A 355 -12.50 38.29 -5.03
C ARG A 355 -11.04 37.90 -4.86
N GLY A 356 -10.61 37.58 -3.65
CA GLY A 356 -9.24 37.16 -3.33
C GLY A 356 -8.80 35.92 -4.08
N ARG A 357 -9.68 34.91 -4.21
CA ARG A 357 -9.38 33.70 -5.01
C ARG A 357 -9.27 34.02 -6.51
N ALA A 358 -10.13 34.90 -7.01
CA ALA A 358 -10.07 35.33 -8.41
C ALA A 358 -8.79 36.14 -8.70
N VAL A 359 -8.37 37.01 -7.77
CA VAL A 359 -7.10 37.75 -7.87
C VAL A 359 -5.92 36.79 -7.81
N ALA A 360 -5.92 35.83 -6.89
CA ALA A 360 -4.87 34.83 -6.80
C ALA A 360 -4.77 33.97 -8.08
N SER A 361 -5.90 33.53 -8.64
CA SER A 361 -5.93 32.79 -9.91
C SER A 361 -5.46 33.65 -11.09
N ALA A 362 -5.88 34.91 -11.16
CA ALA A 362 -5.44 35.85 -12.20
C ALA A 362 -3.95 36.19 -12.08
N ALA A 363 -3.45 36.35 -10.86
CA ALA A 363 -2.03 36.57 -10.57
C ALA A 363 -1.21 35.33 -10.92
N ALA A 364 -1.66 34.12 -10.55
CA ALA A 364 -0.99 32.87 -10.92
C ALA A 364 -0.88 32.73 -12.45
N ASP A 365 -1.97 32.96 -13.19
CA ASP A 365 -1.99 32.94 -14.66
C ASP A 365 -0.98 33.90 -15.31
N VAL A 366 -0.74 35.07 -14.70
CA VAL A 366 0.11 36.13 -15.27
C VAL A 366 1.56 36.00 -14.80
N LEU A 367 1.77 35.69 -13.52
CA LEU A 367 3.08 35.71 -12.86
C LEU A 367 3.82 34.37 -12.95
N ILE A 368 3.10 33.25 -13.10
CA ILE A 368 3.70 31.94 -13.40
C ILE A 368 3.80 31.74 -14.90
N GLY A 369 2.75 32.13 -15.65
CA GLY A 369 2.72 32.01 -17.11
C GLY A 369 2.81 30.57 -17.64
N ASP A 370 3.03 30.43 -18.93
CA ASP A 370 3.06 29.15 -19.66
C ASP A 370 4.37 28.91 -20.41
N CYS A 371 5.44 29.64 -20.05
CA CYS A 371 6.75 29.51 -20.69
C CYS A 371 7.36 28.12 -20.45
N ARG A 372 7.96 27.57 -21.51
CA ARG A 372 8.56 26.24 -21.55
C ARG A 372 9.87 26.27 -22.31
N GLY A 373 10.86 25.60 -21.75
CA GLY A 373 12.17 25.51 -22.38
C GLY A 373 12.21 24.46 -23.49
N GLN A 374 13.36 24.43 -24.14
CA GLN A 374 13.67 23.56 -25.25
C GLN A 374 15.09 23.02 -25.05
N VAL A 375 15.28 21.73 -25.27
CA VAL A 375 16.60 21.08 -25.23
C VAL A 375 17.12 20.92 -26.66
N THR A 376 18.42 21.15 -26.86
CA THR A 376 19.07 20.92 -28.15
C THR A 376 18.89 19.48 -28.63
N SER A 377 18.70 19.29 -29.95
CA SER A 377 18.62 17.95 -30.55
C SER A 377 19.93 17.18 -30.53
N THR A 378 21.05 17.86 -30.21
CA THR A 378 22.38 17.24 -30.08
C THR A 378 22.62 16.62 -28.70
N ALA A 379 21.73 16.86 -27.72
CA ALA A 379 21.86 16.31 -26.38
C ALA A 379 21.76 14.76 -26.41
N PRO A 380 22.61 14.05 -25.66
CA PRO A 380 22.55 12.59 -25.56
C PRO A 380 21.17 12.14 -25.05
N ARG A 381 20.64 11.06 -25.64
CA ARG A 381 19.39 10.43 -25.22
C ARG A 381 19.61 8.93 -25.10
N CYS A 382 19.09 8.28 -24.05
CA CYS A 382 19.23 6.83 -23.95
C CYS A 382 18.43 6.09 -25.04
N GLY A 383 18.87 4.87 -25.34
CA GLY A 383 18.17 3.99 -26.29
C GLY A 383 16.72 3.70 -25.89
N LEU A 384 16.43 3.65 -24.59
CA LEU A 384 15.07 3.44 -24.08
C LEU A 384 14.14 4.60 -24.42
N ALA A 385 14.60 5.84 -24.26
CA ALA A 385 13.83 7.04 -24.61
C ALA A 385 13.50 7.05 -26.11
N VAL A 386 14.47 6.74 -26.97
CA VAL A 386 14.26 6.63 -28.43
C VAL A 386 13.24 5.54 -28.77
N HIS A 387 13.32 4.38 -28.10
CA HIS A 387 12.38 3.29 -28.29
C HIS A 387 10.96 3.65 -27.84
N ILE A 388 10.79 4.31 -26.70
CA ILE A 388 9.48 4.75 -26.17
C ILE A 388 8.86 5.81 -27.08
N ASP A 389 9.62 6.79 -27.57
CA ASP A 389 9.13 7.81 -28.52
C ASP A 389 8.59 7.16 -29.80
N LYS A 390 9.30 6.15 -30.32
CA LYS A 390 8.85 5.39 -31.49
C LYS A 390 7.53 4.67 -31.21
N LEU A 391 7.42 3.99 -30.06
CA LEU A 391 6.18 3.33 -29.64
C LEU A 391 5.01 4.32 -29.50
N PHE A 392 5.25 5.50 -28.93
CA PHE A 392 4.19 6.50 -28.71
C PHE A 392 3.68 7.06 -30.04
N LYS A 393 4.56 7.32 -30.99
CA LYS A 393 4.19 7.73 -32.35
C LYS A 393 3.40 6.64 -33.08
N GLU A 394 3.87 5.40 -33.07
CA GLU A 394 3.18 4.27 -33.73
C GLU A 394 1.80 4.00 -33.11
N LEU A 395 1.68 4.06 -31.78
CA LEU A 395 0.45 3.79 -31.06
C LEU A 395 -0.46 5.02 -30.90
N ASN A 396 -0.04 6.19 -31.38
CA ASN A 396 -0.74 7.48 -31.21
C ASN A 396 -1.09 7.74 -29.73
N LEU A 397 -0.08 7.60 -28.86
CA LEU A 397 -0.12 7.93 -27.45
C LEU A 397 0.51 9.33 -27.24
N PRO A 398 0.03 10.13 -26.27
CA PRO A 398 0.60 11.45 -25.97
C PRO A 398 2.09 11.36 -25.60
N GLY A 399 2.96 12.00 -26.39
CA GLY A 399 4.40 12.13 -26.12
C GLY A 399 4.77 13.42 -25.40
N PRO A 400 6.07 13.75 -25.29
CA PRO A 400 6.54 14.98 -24.66
C PRO A 400 6.01 16.26 -25.35
N GLU A 401 5.59 16.19 -26.62
CA GLU A 401 4.92 17.29 -27.32
C GLU A 401 3.46 17.55 -26.86
N SER A 402 2.83 16.59 -26.17
CA SER A 402 1.48 16.80 -25.61
C SER A 402 1.48 17.81 -24.46
N LEU A 403 2.65 18.01 -23.84
CA LEU A 403 2.88 19.09 -22.92
C LEU A 403 2.70 20.45 -23.64
N THR A 404 3.20 20.64 -24.86
CA THR A 404 3.31 21.96 -25.50
C THR A 404 2.04 22.44 -26.20
N THR A 405 1.04 21.57 -26.41
CA THR A 405 -0.15 21.87 -27.20
C THR A 405 -1.40 22.02 -26.32
N SER A 406 -1.80 23.29 -26.09
CA SER A 406 -3.09 23.78 -25.58
C SER A 406 -3.30 23.90 -24.06
N LYS A 407 -4.05 24.94 -23.65
CA LYS A 407 -4.62 25.23 -22.32
C LYS A 407 -5.39 24.06 -21.67
N THR A 408 -5.62 22.98 -22.41
CA THR A 408 -6.26 21.73 -22.00
C THR A 408 -5.25 20.66 -21.50
N ALA A 409 -3.95 20.94 -21.47
CA ALA A 409 -2.89 19.99 -21.07
C ALA A 409 -2.79 19.71 -19.55
N LYS A 410 -3.63 20.34 -18.72
CA LYS A 410 -3.67 20.09 -17.27
C LYS A 410 -4.40 18.80 -16.90
N ASP A 411 -5.34 18.34 -17.73
CA ASP A 411 -6.19 17.19 -17.38
C ASP A 411 -5.66 15.89 -18.00
N PRO A 412 -5.60 14.79 -17.22
CA PRO A 412 -5.20 13.48 -17.73
C PRO A 412 -6.18 13.03 -18.83
N LYS A 413 -5.65 12.57 -19.96
CA LYS A 413 -6.47 12.11 -21.08
C LYS A 413 -7.02 10.73 -20.76
N GLU A 414 -8.34 10.61 -20.70
CA GLU A 414 -8.98 9.31 -20.56
C GLU A 414 -9.08 8.59 -21.91
N ILE A 415 -8.61 7.34 -21.97
CA ILE A 415 -8.71 6.47 -23.14
C ILE A 415 -9.43 5.17 -22.76
N LYS A 416 -10.28 4.69 -23.67
CA LYS A 416 -11.01 3.43 -23.55
C LYS A 416 -10.45 2.44 -24.56
N LEU A 417 -10.02 1.27 -24.12
CA LEU A 417 -9.33 0.27 -24.93
C LEU A 417 -10.16 -1.01 -25.02
N ASP A 418 -10.46 -1.46 -26.24
CA ASP A 418 -11.10 -2.76 -26.51
C ASP A 418 -10.01 -3.81 -26.77
N VAL A 419 -9.47 -4.36 -25.69
CA VAL A 419 -8.18 -5.05 -25.66
C VAL A 419 -8.20 -6.39 -26.39
N LEU A 420 -9.30 -7.13 -26.34
CA LEU A 420 -9.37 -8.46 -26.95
C LEU A 420 -9.80 -8.42 -28.42
N ARG A 421 -10.50 -7.37 -28.88
CA ARG A 421 -11.03 -7.29 -30.27
C ARG A 421 -10.18 -6.44 -31.21
N LYS A 422 -9.43 -5.47 -30.71
CA LYS A 422 -8.65 -4.52 -31.55
C LYS A 422 -7.15 -4.70 -31.31
N PRO A 423 -6.37 -5.18 -32.30
CA PRO A 423 -4.93 -5.41 -32.14
C PRO A 423 -4.12 -4.17 -31.72
N ARG A 424 -4.51 -2.97 -32.17
CA ARG A 424 -3.85 -1.72 -31.76
C ARG A 424 -4.14 -1.35 -30.30
N ASP A 425 -5.36 -1.57 -29.83
CA ASP A 425 -5.73 -1.30 -28.44
C ASP A 425 -5.11 -2.33 -27.50
N ARG A 426 -4.97 -3.60 -27.96
CA ARG A 426 -4.14 -4.62 -27.30
C ARG A 426 -2.71 -4.15 -27.12
N ALA A 427 -2.06 -3.67 -28.19
CA ALA A 427 -0.69 -3.17 -28.14
C ALA A 427 -0.53 -1.97 -27.19
N ARG A 428 -1.49 -1.02 -27.20
CA ARG A 428 -1.53 0.09 -26.22
C ARG A 428 -1.60 -0.44 -24.80
N ALA A 429 -2.53 -1.34 -24.51
CA ALA A 429 -2.74 -1.88 -23.17
C ALA A 429 -1.49 -2.63 -22.65
N VAL A 430 -0.74 -3.30 -23.52
CA VAL A 430 0.55 -3.93 -23.17
C VAL A 430 1.63 -2.88 -22.88
N VAL A 431 1.77 -1.84 -23.71
CA VAL A 431 2.75 -0.77 -23.47
C VAL A 431 2.48 -0.02 -22.18
N LEU A 432 1.22 0.33 -21.89
CA LEU A 432 0.85 1.01 -20.64
C LEU A 432 1.20 0.15 -19.42
N ARG A 433 0.90 -1.14 -19.44
CA ARG A 433 1.29 -2.07 -18.37
C ARG A 433 2.79 -2.20 -18.21
N ARG A 434 3.56 -2.21 -19.31
CA ARG A 434 5.03 -2.22 -19.25
C ARG A 434 5.57 -0.95 -18.60
N LEU A 435 5.00 0.22 -18.90
CA LEU A 435 5.38 1.47 -18.25
C LEU A 435 5.06 1.44 -16.75
N CYS A 436 3.88 0.95 -16.36
CA CYS A 436 3.52 0.77 -14.95
C CYS A 436 4.44 -0.23 -14.24
N ALA A 437 4.77 -1.36 -14.87
CA ALA A 437 5.67 -2.37 -14.32
C ALA A 437 7.12 -1.88 -14.19
N ALA A 438 7.54 -0.96 -15.05
CA ALA A 438 8.83 -0.26 -14.96
C ALA A 438 8.81 0.95 -14.02
N SER A 439 7.70 1.18 -13.32
CA SER A 439 7.47 2.35 -12.46
C SER A 439 7.68 3.69 -13.19
N ILE A 440 7.47 3.73 -14.51
CA ILE A 440 7.55 4.96 -15.31
C ILE A 440 6.21 5.71 -15.16
N PRO A 441 6.18 6.89 -14.52
CA PRO A 441 4.94 7.60 -14.25
C PRO A 441 4.38 8.18 -15.55
N TYR A 442 3.31 7.58 -16.08
CA TYR A 442 2.68 8.01 -17.34
C TYR A 442 1.19 7.65 -17.41
N ALA A 443 0.83 6.47 -16.90
CA ALA A 443 -0.53 5.96 -17.02
C ALA A 443 -1.01 5.32 -15.73
N THR A 444 -2.29 5.51 -15.45
CA THR A 444 -3.03 4.89 -14.35
C THR A 444 -4.31 4.26 -14.87
N ARG A 445 -4.65 3.08 -14.37
CA ARG A 445 -5.89 2.39 -14.71
C ARG A 445 -7.01 2.89 -13.78
N VAL A 446 -8.17 3.26 -14.34
CA VAL A 446 -9.28 3.87 -13.58
C VAL A 446 -10.30 2.83 -13.09
N ASP A 447 -10.34 1.65 -13.71
CA ASP A 447 -11.29 0.60 -13.35
C ASP A 447 -10.90 -0.03 -12.00
N THR A 448 -11.68 0.23 -10.94
CA THR A 448 -11.41 -0.18 -9.54
C THR A 448 -11.95 -1.55 -9.15
N VAL A 449 -12.55 -2.31 -10.08
CA VAL A 449 -13.08 -3.64 -9.80
C VAL A 449 -12.21 -4.69 -10.50
N GLU A 450 -11.11 -5.07 -9.85
CA GLU A 450 -10.38 -6.30 -10.18
C GLU A 450 -11.18 -7.50 -9.66
N THR A 451 -12.29 -7.84 -10.32
CA THR A 451 -12.80 -9.20 -10.18
C THR A 451 -11.96 -10.06 -11.12
N GLU A 452 -10.94 -10.76 -10.57
CA GLU A 452 -9.96 -11.54 -11.33
C GLU A 452 -10.60 -12.56 -12.32
N LEU A 453 -11.88 -12.89 -12.10
CA LEU A 453 -12.67 -13.87 -12.83
C LEU A 453 -13.63 -13.29 -13.89
N ARG A 454 -13.85 -11.96 -13.96
CA ARG A 454 -14.72 -11.33 -14.99
C ARG A 454 -13.93 -10.43 -15.93
N GLU A 455 -14.03 -10.73 -17.23
CA GLU A 455 -13.34 -9.99 -18.27
C GLU A 455 -14.05 -8.67 -18.57
N ASN A 456 -13.47 -7.55 -18.13
CA ASN A 456 -13.88 -6.25 -18.63
C ASN A 456 -13.49 -6.17 -20.11
N LEU A 457 -14.49 -6.23 -21.00
CA LEU A 457 -14.33 -6.06 -22.46
C LEU A 457 -13.66 -4.72 -22.83
N ILE A 458 -13.79 -3.71 -21.97
CA ILE A 458 -13.22 -2.37 -22.17
C ILE A 458 -12.41 -1.98 -20.94
N GLU A 459 -11.18 -1.54 -21.15
CA GLU A 459 -10.31 -0.97 -20.10
C GLU A 459 -10.30 0.56 -20.19
N ARG A 460 -10.42 1.24 -19.04
CA ARG A 460 -10.30 2.70 -18.94
C ARG A 460 -8.95 3.09 -18.33
N TRP A 461 -8.21 3.94 -19.04
CA TRP A 461 -6.89 4.42 -18.65
C TRP A 461 -6.86 5.94 -18.65
N GLN A 462 -6.19 6.53 -17.66
CA GLN A 462 -5.77 7.93 -17.67
C GLN A 462 -4.30 7.97 -18.08
N VAL A 463 -3.99 8.72 -19.14
CA VAL A 463 -2.62 8.86 -19.66
C VAL A 463 -2.22 10.33 -19.69
N GLN A 464 -1.02 10.62 -19.21
CA GLN A 464 -0.45 11.96 -19.18
C GLN A 464 1.08 11.87 -19.15
N TRP A 465 1.75 12.66 -19.99
CA TRP A 465 3.19 12.84 -19.86
C TRP A 465 3.49 13.70 -18.62
N GLN A 466 4.19 13.14 -17.64
CA GLN A 466 4.49 13.78 -16.36
C GLN A 466 5.94 14.28 -16.31
N GLN A 467 6.25 15.06 -15.29
CA GLN A 467 7.58 15.65 -15.11
C GLN A 467 8.65 14.58 -14.86
N GLY A 468 8.32 13.57 -14.04
CA GLY A 468 9.21 12.45 -13.75
C GLY A 468 9.34 11.45 -14.90
N THR A 469 8.46 11.48 -15.91
CA THR A 469 8.44 10.45 -16.96
C THR A 469 9.79 10.34 -17.69
N ALA A 470 10.32 11.47 -18.16
CA ALA A 470 11.59 11.49 -18.91
C ALA A 470 12.78 11.04 -18.03
N ALA A 471 12.84 11.53 -16.79
CA ALA A 471 13.92 11.19 -15.86
C ALA A 471 13.86 9.70 -15.45
N THR A 472 12.68 9.15 -15.17
CA THR A 472 12.53 7.73 -14.86
C THR A 472 12.87 6.86 -16.06
N ILE A 473 12.54 7.27 -17.29
CA ILE A 473 12.97 6.54 -18.50
C ILE A 473 14.50 6.43 -18.54
N GLU A 474 15.22 7.51 -18.30
CA GLU A 474 16.68 7.52 -18.33
C GLU A 474 17.27 6.63 -17.23
N SER A 475 16.72 6.73 -16.01
CA SER A 475 17.05 5.84 -14.89
C SER A 475 16.88 4.36 -15.22
N GLN A 476 15.79 3.99 -15.89
CA GLN A 476 15.45 2.60 -16.18
C GLN A 476 16.25 2.04 -17.37
N SER A 477 16.90 2.89 -18.16
CA SER A 477 17.68 2.48 -19.33
C SER A 477 18.88 1.57 -19.00
N ARG A 478 19.38 1.63 -17.76
CA ARG A 478 20.42 0.73 -17.23
C ARG A 478 20.01 -0.75 -17.28
N LEU A 479 18.70 -1.01 -17.20
CA LEU A 479 18.13 -2.36 -17.21
C LEU A 479 17.85 -2.87 -18.63
N GLY A 480 17.97 -2.01 -19.64
CA GLY A 480 17.77 -2.35 -21.04
C GLY A 480 17.50 -1.15 -21.95
N VAL A 481 17.82 -1.30 -23.23
CA VAL A 481 17.61 -0.26 -24.25
C VAL A 481 16.20 -0.28 -24.85
N THR A 482 15.38 -1.28 -24.51
CA THR A 482 13.97 -1.39 -24.91
C THR A 482 13.08 -1.65 -23.72
N LEU A 483 11.83 -1.19 -23.80
CA LEU A 483 10.87 -1.31 -22.69
C LEU A 483 10.61 -2.77 -22.26
N PRO A 484 10.52 -3.77 -23.18
CA PRO A 484 10.42 -5.18 -22.77
C PRO A 484 11.64 -5.68 -21.99
N GLN A 485 12.86 -5.29 -22.39
CA GLN A 485 14.09 -5.70 -21.69
C GLN A 485 14.13 -5.14 -20.27
N VAL A 486 13.77 -3.86 -20.09
CA VAL A 486 13.69 -3.23 -18.77
C VAL A 486 12.75 -3.99 -17.85
N VAL A 487 11.52 -4.25 -18.28
CA VAL A 487 10.53 -4.96 -17.44
C VAL A 487 11.00 -6.39 -17.17
N GLU A 488 11.59 -7.08 -18.15
CA GLU A 488 12.13 -8.43 -17.93
C GLU A 488 13.26 -8.44 -16.89
N SER A 489 14.18 -7.48 -16.95
CA SER A 489 15.26 -7.32 -15.97
C SER A 489 14.71 -7.02 -14.57
N ILE A 490 13.75 -6.11 -14.44
CA ILE A 490 13.09 -5.78 -13.16
C ILE A 490 12.47 -7.04 -12.53
N VAL A 491 11.73 -7.81 -13.33
CA VAL A 491 11.04 -8.99 -12.83
C VAL A 491 12.03 -10.10 -12.45
N ARG A 492 13.17 -10.23 -13.15
CA ARG A 492 14.23 -11.18 -12.78
C ARG A 492 14.93 -10.78 -11.48
N LEU A 493 15.26 -9.49 -11.32
CA LEU A 493 15.92 -8.97 -10.12
C LEU A 493 15.03 -9.08 -8.87
N ALA A 494 13.72 -8.83 -9.03
CA ALA A 494 12.75 -9.01 -7.96
C ALA A 494 12.66 -10.47 -7.46
N GLY A 495 12.92 -11.46 -8.33
CA GLY A 495 12.96 -12.87 -7.95
C GLY A 495 14.29 -13.32 -7.31
N GLN A 496 15.39 -12.58 -7.52
CA GLN A 496 16.72 -12.90 -6.98
C GLN A 496 17.00 -12.27 -5.61
N SER A 497 16.20 -11.29 -5.20
CA SER A 497 16.39 -10.54 -3.95
C SER A 497 15.95 -11.34 -2.71
N ASP A 498 15.24 -12.45 -2.90
CA ASP A 498 14.95 -13.44 -1.85
C ASP A 498 16.10 -14.46 -1.83
N GLY A 499 17.00 -14.32 -0.85
CA GLY A 499 18.31 -14.95 -0.80
C GLY A 499 18.41 -16.42 -1.26
N GLU A 500 19.47 -16.70 -2.02
CA GLU A 500 19.91 -18.00 -2.52
C GLU A 500 19.96 -19.07 -1.40
N ALA A 501 18.91 -19.92 -1.30
CA ALA A 501 18.99 -21.31 -0.77
C ALA A 501 17.68 -22.13 -0.89
N SER A 502 16.57 -21.60 -1.38
CA SER A 502 15.33 -22.37 -1.60
C SER A 502 14.70 -21.99 -2.93
N GLY A 503 14.10 -22.95 -3.65
CA GLY A 503 13.41 -22.66 -4.90
C GLY A 503 12.37 -21.54 -4.75
N ASP A 504 12.11 -20.80 -5.83
CA ASP A 504 11.15 -19.69 -5.85
C ASP A 504 9.83 -20.10 -5.18
N LEU A 505 9.37 -19.31 -4.22
CA LEU A 505 8.07 -19.51 -3.57
C LEU A 505 6.95 -19.49 -4.64
N PRO A 506 5.90 -20.32 -4.52
CA PRO A 506 4.75 -20.32 -5.45
C PRO A 506 4.17 -18.93 -5.71
N THR A 507 4.11 -18.07 -4.69
CA THR A 507 3.69 -16.66 -4.81
C THR A 507 4.55 -15.85 -5.75
N THR A 508 5.88 -16.01 -5.69
CA THR A 508 6.86 -15.32 -6.55
C THR A 508 6.72 -15.79 -8.00
N ILE A 509 6.57 -17.09 -8.22
CA ILE A 509 6.33 -17.67 -9.55
C ILE A 509 5.05 -17.10 -10.17
N LEU A 510 3.94 -17.10 -9.42
CA LEU A 510 2.66 -16.57 -9.90
C LEU A 510 2.70 -15.07 -10.15
N ARG A 511 3.37 -14.29 -9.29
CA ARG A 511 3.56 -12.85 -9.48
C ARG A 511 4.36 -12.57 -10.75
N ARG A 512 5.49 -13.27 -10.95
CA ARG A 512 6.31 -13.17 -12.16
C ARG A 512 5.52 -13.55 -13.40
N LEU A 513 4.77 -14.65 -13.35
CA LEU A 513 3.94 -15.11 -14.46
C LEU A 513 2.84 -14.10 -14.81
N ARG A 514 2.18 -13.51 -13.81
CA ARG A 514 1.14 -12.48 -14.01
C ARG A 514 1.72 -11.24 -14.69
N ILE A 515 2.88 -10.75 -14.25
CA ILE A 515 3.54 -9.61 -14.91
C ILE A 515 3.96 -9.98 -16.34
N ALA A 516 4.55 -11.15 -16.53
CA ALA A 516 5.04 -11.61 -17.83
C ALA A 516 3.91 -11.78 -18.86
N THR A 517 2.79 -12.38 -18.48
CA THR A 517 1.60 -12.58 -19.33
C THR A 517 0.93 -11.25 -19.69
N GLN A 518 0.81 -10.33 -18.74
CA GLN A 518 0.20 -9.02 -18.93
C GLN A 518 1.08 -8.07 -19.76
N CYS A 519 2.41 -8.14 -19.60
CA CYS A 519 3.38 -7.31 -20.33
C CYS A 519 3.87 -7.95 -21.64
N GLY A 520 3.39 -9.14 -22.01
CA GLY A 520 3.78 -9.83 -23.24
C GLY A 520 5.27 -10.17 -23.30
N LEU A 521 5.83 -10.63 -22.18
CA LEU A 521 7.21 -11.10 -22.08
C LEU A 521 7.26 -12.61 -22.39
N VAL A 522 7.16 -12.95 -23.68
CA VAL A 522 6.97 -14.33 -24.19
C VAL A 522 7.94 -15.33 -23.56
N ARG A 523 9.24 -15.02 -23.51
CA ARG A 523 10.27 -15.92 -22.95
C ARG A 523 10.10 -16.14 -21.45
N LEU A 524 9.90 -15.06 -20.69
CA LEU A 524 9.75 -15.12 -19.24
C LEU A 524 8.45 -15.82 -18.83
N ALA A 525 7.37 -15.59 -19.58
CA ALA A 525 6.11 -16.28 -19.40
C ALA A 525 6.25 -17.78 -19.67
N GLY A 526 6.93 -18.17 -20.76
CA GLY A 526 7.21 -19.57 -21.07
C GLY A 526 8.04 -20.27 -19.98
N GLN A 527 9.06 -19.58 -19.43
CA GLN A 527 9.86 -20.11 -18.31
C GLN A 527 9.02 -20.27 -17.04
N SER A 528 8.27 -19.24 -16.65
CA SER A 528 7.46 -19.28 -15.42
C SER A 528 6.32 -20.29 -15.50
N LEU A 529 5.76 -20.53 -16.70
CA LEU A 529 4.78 -21.59 -16.95
C LEU A 529 5.40 -22.99 -16.79
N ALA A 530 6.66 -23.17 -17.18
CA ALA A 530 7.36 -24.44 -17.02
C ALA A 530 7.69 -24.75 -15.54
N GLU A 531 7.74 -23.74 -14.68
CA GLU A 531 7.95 -23.87 -13.24
C GLU A 531 6.67 -24.23 -12.46
N ILE A 532 5.48 -24.17 -13.08
CA ILE A 532 4.25 -24.74 -12.52
C ILE A 532 4.30 -26.26 -12.70
N ASP A 533 5.22 -26.90 -11.98
CA ASP A 533 5.55 -28.31 -12.10
C ASP A 533 5.09 -29.12 -10.88
N GLY A 534 5.63 -30.34 -10.71
CA GLY A 534 5.33 -31.18 -9.55
C GLY A 534 5.75 -30.57 -8.21
N HIS A 535 6.85 -29.81 -8.16
CA HIS A 535 7.32 -29.17 -6.94
C HIS A 535 6.39 -28.02 -6.54
N PHE A 536 6.02 -27.15 -7.49
CA PHE A 536 5.04 -26.08 -7.25
C PHE A 536 3.75 -26.65 -6.64
N ARG A 537 3.18 -27.70 -7.25
CA ARG A 537 1.94 -28.35 -6.75
C ARG A 537 2.07 -28.90 -5.33
N SER A 538 3.25 -29.37 -4.95
CA SER A 538 3.51 -29.92 -3.62
C SER A 538 3.58 -28.88 -2.51
N VAL A 539 3.93 -27.63 -2.84
CA VAL A 539 4.16 -26.55 -1.88
C VAL A 539 3.02 -25.51 -1.90
N ALA A 540 2.37 -25.30 -3.05
CA ALA A 540 1.38 -24.25 -3.25
C ALA A 540 0.12 -24.43 -2.38
N SER A 541 -0.39 -23.30 -1.88
CA SER A 541 -1.66 -23.18 -1.17
C SER A 541 -2.87 -23.29 -2.12
N LEU A 542 -4.07 -23.47 -1.57
CA LEU A 542 -5.29 -23.56 -2.39
C LEU A 542 -5.49 -22.29 -3.25
N SER A 543 -5.34 -21.11 -2.66
CA SER A 543 -5.47 -19.83 -3.38
C SER A 543 -4.45 -19.70 -4.53
N GLU A 544 -3.20 -20.12 -4.29
CA GLU A 544 -2.15 -20.12 -5.31
C GLU A 544 -2.46 -21.10 -6.46
N LEU A 545 -3.00 -22.28 -6.15
CA LEU A 545 -3.40 -23.26 -7.16
C LEU A 545 -4.59 -22.76 -8.00
N VAL A 546 -5.60 -22.12 -7.39
CA VAL A 546 -6.72 -21.50 -8.12
C VAL A 546 -6.21 -20.36 -9.03
N GLY A 547 -5.28 -19.54 -8.53
CA GLY A 547 -4.60 -18.52 -9.32
C GLY A 547 -3.84 -19.10 -10.51
N ALA A 548 -3.10 -20.19 -10.29
CA ALA A 548 -2.38 -20.92 -11.34
C ALA A 548 -3.34 -21.44 -12.43
N ILE A 549 -4.43 -22.10 -12.03
CA ILE A 549 -5.46 -22.63 -12.93
C ILE A 549 -6.05 -21.51 -13.79
N THR A 550 -6.40 -20.38 -13.16
CA THR A 550 -7.00 -19.24 -13.86
C THR A 550 -6.05 -18.65 -14.90
N ILE A 551 -4.77 -18.48 -14.55
CA ILE A 551 -3.76 -17.99 -15.50
C ILE A 551 -3.54 -18.98 -16.63
N VAL A 552 -3.36 -20.27 -16.33
CA VAL A 552 -3.10 -21.31 -17.33
C VAL A 552 -4.27 -21.45 -18.32
N ALA A 553 -5.51 -21.47 -17.82
CA ALA A 553 -6.70 -21.53 -18.66
C ALA A 553 -6.82 -20.30 -19.59
N ARG A 554 -6.56 -19.09 -19.07
CA ARG A 554 -6.59 -17.86 -19.86
C ARG A 554 -5.48 -17.76 -20.90
N VAL A 555 -4.29 -18.29 -20.61
CA VAL A 555 -3.19 -18.40 -21.59
C VAL A 555 -3.60 -19.34 -22.73
N ALA A 556 -4.17 -20.51 -22.42
CA ALA A 556 -4.66 -21.45 -23.42
C ALA A 556 -5.76 -20.83 -24.32
N ALA A 557 -6.64 -20.02 -23.73
CA ALA A 557 -7.69 -19.30 -24.46
C ALA A 557 -7.19 -18.07 -25.24
N GLY A 558 -5.95 -17.61 -25.05
CA GLY A 558 -5.43 -16.38 -25.67
C GLY A 558 -6.01 -15.08 -25.08
N HIS A 559 -6.58 -15.14 -23.88
CA HIS A 559 -7.28 -14.04 -23.23
C HIS A 559 -6.33 -13.05 -22.50
N PHE A 560 -5.02 -13.29 -22.54
CA PHE A 560 -4.05 -12.31 -22.05
C PHE A 560 -3.67 -11.32 -23.14
N PRO A 561 -3.66 -10.00 -22.86
CA PRO A 561 -3.30 -8.98 -23.84
C PRO A 561 -1.91 -9.20 -24.43
N GLY A 562 -0.95 -9.63 -23.61
CA GLY A 562 0.44 -9.81 -24.00
C GLY A 562 0.77 -11.13 -24.69
N LEU A 563 -0.11 -12.15 -24.63
CA LEU A 563 0.14 -13.50 -25.13
C LEU A 563 -1.01 -14.01 -26.02
N PRO A 564 -1.28 -13.36 -27.17
CA PRO A 564 -2.25 -13.88 -28.13
C PRO A 564 -1.77 -15.21 -28.73
N THR A 565 -2.66 -16.20 -28.81
CA THR A 565 -2.37 -17.51 -29.42
C THR A 565 -2.67 -17.53 -30.92
N ARG A 566 -3.48 -16.59 -31.42
CA ARG A 566 -3.89 -16.49 -32.82
C ARG A 566 -3.14 -15.36 -33.55
N PRO A 567 -2.71 -15.58 -34.81
CA PRO A 567 -2.00 -14.55 -35.59
C PRO A 567 -2.76 -13.24 -35.79
N GLU A 568 -4.09 -13.29 -35.95
CA GLU A 568 -4.96 -12.13 -36.17
C GLU A 568 -5.02 -11.17 -34.97
N ASP A 569 -4.73 -11.66 -33.78
CA ASP A 569 -4.75 -10.87 -32.53
C ASP A 569 -3.41 -10.20 -32.23
N THR A 570 -2.42 -10.33 -33.12
CA THR A 570 -1.06 -9.82 -32.91
C THR A 570 -0.85 -8.39 -33.39
N TYR A 571 0.17 -7.74 -32.83
CA TYR A 571 0.68 -6.45 -33.30
C TYR A 571 2.21 -6.55 -33.34
N PRO A 572 2.82 -7.03 -34.43
CA PRO A 572 4.19 -7.55 -34.45
C PRO A 572 5.28 -6.66 -33.86
N ALA A 573 5.11 -5.32 -33.89
CA ALA A 573 6.05 -4.38 -33.28
C ALA A 573 6.07 -4.42 -31.73
N VAL A 574 5.03 -4.96 -31.09
CA VAL A 574 4.81 -4.89 -29.63
C VAL A 574 4.40 -6.23 -29.02
N VAL A 575 3.54 -6.98 -29.72
CA VAL A 575 2.89 -8.23 -29.29
C VAL A 575 3.03 -9.27 -30.39
N ALA A 576 3.76 -10.36 -30.11
CA ALA A 576 3.97 -11.49 -31.01
C ALA A 576 3.01 -12.65 -30.69
N VAL A 577 2.90 -13.62 -31.61
CA VAL A 577 2.17 -14.87 -31.36
C VAL A 577 2.88 -15.63 -30.24
N PHE A 578 2.11 -16.09 -29.26
CA PHE A 578 2.60 -16.94 -28.19
C PHE A 578 2.27 -18.41 -28.46
N HIS A 579 3.29 -19.26 -28.35
CA HIS A 579 3.13 -20.71 -28.38
C HIS A 579 3.38 -21.25 -26.97
N PRO A 580 2.36 -21.83 -26.29
CA PRO A 580 2.52 -22.37 -24.96
C PRO A 580 3.53 -23.54 -24.93
N PRO A 581 4.32 -23.69 -23.86
CA PRO A 581 5.30 -24.76 -23.75
C PRO A 581 4.62 -26.14 -23.71
N HIS A 582 5.27 -27.16 -24.30
CA HIS A 582 4.75 -28.53 -24.31
C HIS A 582 4.66 -29.18 -22.90
N SER A 583 5.40 -28.64 -21.92
CA SER A 583 5.44 -29.12 -20.53
C SER A 583 4.45 -28.41 -19.60
N LEU A 584 3.51 -27.63 -20.14
CA LEU A 584 2.50 -26.92 -19.37
C LEU A 584 1.65 -27.91 -18.58
N ALA A 585 1.58 -27.74 -17.26
CA ALA A 585 0.67 -28.54 -16.43
C ALA A 585 -0.76 -28.40 -16.96
N SER A 586 -1.44 -29.54 -17.11
CA SER A 586 -2.84 -29.52 -17.51
C SER A 586 -3.68 -28.87 -16.41
N VAL A 587 -4.71 -28.11 -16.81
CA VAL A 587 -5.69 -27.54 -15.87
C VAL A 587 -6.26 -28.62 -14.95
N ASN A 588 -6.48 -29.82 -15.48
CA ASN A 588 -6.98 -30.97 -14.74
C ASN A 588 -6.04 -31.49 -13.65
N GLU A 589 -4.71 -31.51 -13.88
CA GLU A 589 -3.74 -31.88 -12.83
C GLU A 589 -3.71 -30.87 -11.68
N LEU A 590 -3.82 -29.58 -12.00
CA LEU A 590 -3.90 -28.52 -10.99
C LEU A 590 -5.21 -28.62 -10.20
N LEU A 591 -6.35 -28.85 -10.87
CA LEU A 591 -7.64 -29.05 -10.22
C LEU A 591 -7.63 -30.26 -9.27
N CYS A 592 -7.05 -31.39 -9.69
CA CYS A 592 -6.88 -32.54 -8.80
C CYS A 592 -6.12 -32.17 -7.54
N THR A 593 -5.03 -31.41 -7.69
CA THR A 593 -4.23 -30.94 -6.55
C THR A 593 -5.04 -30.00 -5.64
N CYS A 594 -5.85 -29.10 -6.21
CA CYS A 594 -6.76 -28.26 -5.42
C CYS A 594 -7.70 -29.11 -4.55
N LEU A 595 -8.32 -30.13 -5.13
CA LEU A 595 -9.24 -30.99 -4.39
C LEU A 595 -8.54 -31.81 -3.30
N ASP A 596 -7.33 -32.28 -3.54
CA ASP A 596 -6.53 -32.98 -2.52
C ASP A 596 -6.15 -32.05 -1.35
N ARG A 597 -6.09 -30.73 -1.57
CA ARG A 597 -5.87 -29.73 -0.50
C ARG A 597 -7.12 -29.43 0.32
N LEU A 598 -8.32 -29.61 -0.23
CA LEU A 598 -9.58 -29.34 0.48
C LEU A 598 -9.75 -30.22 1.72
N ASP A 599 -9.24 -31.45 1.70
CA ASP A 599 -9.27 -32.37 2.85
C ASP A 599 -8.62 -31.76 4.11
N GLY A 600 -7.60 -30.90 3.93
CA GLY A 600 -6.94 -30.20 5.03
C GLY A 600 -7.72 -29.00 5.60
N LEU A 601 -8.72 -28.50 4.87
CA LEU A 601 -9.48 -27.29 5.23
C LEU A 601 -10.78 -27.59 5.98
N GLU A 602 -11.19 -28.85 6.09
CA GLU A 602 -12.44 -29.27 6.74
C GLU A 602 -12.58 -28.71 8.17
N GLY A 603 -11.47 -28.62 8.92
CA GLY A 603 -11.44 -28.07 10.28
C GLY A 603 -11.19 -26.56 10.38
N SER A 604 -11.00 -25.84 9.28
CA SER A 604 -10.59 -24.43 9.30
C SER A 604 -11.72 -23.52 9.79
N ARG A 605 -11.36 -22.44 10.48
CA ARG A 605 -12.27 -21.36 10.90
C ARG A 605 -11.91 -20.02 10.24
N ASP A 606 -10.92 -19.99 9.36
CA ASP A 606 -10.44 -18.75 8.73
C ASP A 606 -11.39 -18.32 7.59
N PRO A 607 -11.85 -17.05 7.53
CA PRO A 607 -12.63 -16.55 6.40
C PRO A 607 -11.90 -16.62 5.04
N SER A 608 -10.56 -16.54 5.04
CA SER A 608 -9.76 -16.56 3.81
C SER A 608 -9.76 -17.92 3.11
N ASP A 609 -9.86 -19.01 3.88
CA ASP A 609 -10.01 -20.37 3.33
C ASP A 609 -11.38 -20.54 2.66
N VAL A 610 -12.44 -19.94 3.21
CA VAL A 610 -13.77 -19.91 2.56
C VAL A 610 -13.69 -19.14 1.25
N GLN A 611 -12.95 -18.03 1.22
CA GLN A 611 -12.75 -17.25 -0.01
C GLN A 611 -12.04 -18.07 -1.10
N ALA A 612 -11.00 -18.84 -0.75
CA ALA A 612 -10.33 -19.71 -1.71
C ALA A 612 -11.26 -20.80 -2.29
N ILE A 613 -12.23 -21.28 -1.50
CA ILE A 613 -13.28 -22.19 -1.98
C ILE A 613 -14.26 -21.47 -2.91
N VAL A 614 -14.65 -20.23 -2.58
CA VAL A 614 -15.49 -19.39 -3.45
C VAL A 614 -14.81 -19.18 -4.80
N ASP A 615 -13.52 -18.82 -4.80
CA ASP A 615 -12.75 -18.60 -6.03
C ASP A 615 -12.68 -19.87 -6.89
N LEU A 616 -12.55 -21.06 -6.25
CA LEU A 616 -12.58 -22.35 -6.94
C LEU A 616 -13.97 -22.64 -7.55
N VAL A 617 -15.05 -22.36 -6.83
CA VAL A 617 -16.42 -22.60 -7.29
C VAL A 617 -16.81 -21.64 -8.41
N ASP A 618 -16.44 -20.36 -8.27
CA ASP A 618 -16.63 -19.36 -9.31
C ASP A 618 -15.83 -19.72 -10.57
N TRP A 619 -14.64 -20.32 -10.42
CA TRP A 619 -13.90 -20.89 -11.55
C TRP A 619 -14.70 -21.98 -12.28
N PHE A 620 -15.30 -22.93 -11.55
CA PHE A 620 -16.17 -23.97 -12.15
C PHE A 620 -17.41 -23.38 -12.84
N GLY A 621 -17.90 -22.23 -12.38
CA GLY A 621 -19.02 -21.50 -12.98
C GLY A 621 -18.64 -20.57 -14.14
N SER A 622 -17.35 -20.45 -14.47
CA SER A 622 -16.87 -19.52 -15.50
C SER A 622 -17.01 -20.09 -16.92
N ASP A 623 -17.13 -19.20 -17.91
CA ASP A 623 -17.13 -19.57 -19.33
C ASP A 623 -15.86 -20.36 -19.73
N LEU A 624 -14.74 -20.12 -19.04
CA LEU A 624 -13.48 -20.84 -19.27
C LEU A 624 -13.61 -22.33 -18.92
N ALA A 625 -14.26 -22.66 -17.81
CA ALA A 625 -14.47 -24.06 -17.41
C ALA A 625 -15.45 -24.78 -18.35
N VAL A 626 -16.50 -24.09 -18.81
CA VAL A 626 -17.47 -24.64 -19.78
C VAL A 626 -16.80 -24.95 -21.11
N ASN A 627 -16.03 -23.99 -21.66
CA ASN A 627 -15.31 -24.18 -22.92
C ASN A 627 -14.28 -25.31 -22.85
N LEU A 628 -13.58 -25.46 -21.71
CA LEU A 628 -12.67 -26.59 -21.48
C LEU A 628 -13.42 -27.92 -21.46
N ALA A 629 -14.56 -28.00 -20.77
CA ALA A 629 -15.39 -29.22 -20.72
C ALA A 629 -16.00 -29.59 -22.08
N GLU A 630 -16.36 -28.62 -22.92
CA GLU A 630 -16.81 -28.86 -24.30
C GLU A 630 -15.69 -29.35 -25.21
N ALA A 631 -14.49 -28.80 -25.07
CA ALA A 631 -13.31 -29.27 -25.80
C ALA A 631 -12.98 -30.74 -25.47
N GLU A 632 -13.06 -31.14 -24.19
CA GLU A 632 -12.88 -32.53 -23.75
C GLU A 632 -13.87 -33.49 -24.43
N LYS A 633 -15.17 -33.14 -24.47
CA LYS A 633 -16.22 -33.94 -25.12
C LYS A 633 -16.00 -34.10 -26.62
N THR A 634 -15.45 -33.08 -27.27
CA THR A 634 -15.18 -33.09 -28.72
C THR A 634 -14.01 -34.01 -29.06
N VAL A 635 -13.00 -34.10 -28.18
CA VAL A 635 -11.87 -35.03 -28.30
C VAL A 635 -12.32 -36.47 -28.07
N GLU A 636 -13.17 -36.72 -27.06
CA GLU A 636 -13.74 -38.06 -26.82
C GLU A 636 -14.59 -38.57 -28.01
N ALA A 637 -15.31 -37.69 -28.70
CA ALA A 637 -16.11 -38.04 -29.89
C ALA A 637 -15.25 -38.39 -31.13
N SER A 638 -13.97 -38.00 -31.15
CA SER A 638 -13.06 -38.21 -32.29
C SER A 638 -12.37 -39.59 -32.33
N GLY A 639 -12.63 -40.47 -31.35
CA GLY A 639 -12.27 -41.89 -31.41
C GLY A 639 -10.78 -42.22 -31.20
N GLN A 640 -9.96 -41.30 -30.69
CA GLN A 640 -8.61 -41.63 -30.21
C GLN A 640 -8.70 -42.48 -28.92
N PRO A 641 -7.81 -43.47 -28.71
CA PRO A 641 -7.89 -44.35 -27.55
C PRO A 641 -7.72 -43.52 -26.27
N ALA A 642 -8.72 -43.60 -25.38
CA ALA A 642 -8.67 -43.00 -24.06
C ALA A 642 -7.45 -43.54 -23.29
N SER A 643 -6.47 -42.68 -23.04
CA SER A 643 -5.51 -42.91 -21.95
C SER A 643 -6.25 -42.80 -20.60
N ASP A 644 -5.61 -43.13 -19.48
CA ASP A 644 -6.16 -43.08 -18.10
C ASP A 644 -6.72 -41.69 -17.63
N THR A 645 -6.88 -40.74 -18.55
CA THR A 645 -7.33 -39.36 -18.39
C THR A 645 -8.84 -39.17 -18.16
N SER A 646 -9.68 -40.20 -18.32
CA SER A 646 -11.13 -40.10 -18.04
C SER A 646 -11.43 -39.79 -16.57
N SER A 647 -10.52 -40.13 -15.65
CA SER A 647 -10.61 -39.82 -14.21
C SER A 647 -10.35 -38.35 -13.87
N LEU A 648 -9.82 -37.56 -14.83
CA LEU A 648 -9.33 -36.19 -14.64
C LEU A 648 -10.26 -35.11 -15.24
N SER A 649 -11.38 -35.46 -15.86
CA SER A 649 -12.28 -34.49 -16.50
C SER A 649 -12.84 -33.44 -15.52
N VAL A 650 -13.13 -32.24 -16.02
CA VAL A 650 -13.67 -31.13 -15.21
C VAL A 650 -14.97 -31.55 -14.49
N ALA A 651 -15.82 -32.33 -15.16
CA ALA A 651 -17.06 -32.86 -14.57
C ALA A 651 -16.81 -33.83 -13.41
N ASN A 652 -15.78 -34.68 -13.50
CA ASN A 652 -15.40 -35.59 -12.42
C ASN A 652 -14.79 -34.84 -11.22
N GLN A 653 -14.01 -33.77 -11.47
CA GLN A 653 -13.50 -32.92 -10.40
C GLN A 653 -14.64 -32.16 -9.68
N GLN A 654 -15.63 -31.65 -10.43
CA GLN A 654 -16.82 -31.06 -9.83
C GLN A 654 -17.60 -32.07 -8.96
N ALA A 655 -17.72 -33.33 -9.40
CA ALA A 655 -18.34 -34.39 -8.59
C ALA A 655 -17.56 -34.71 -7.31
N ARG A 656 -16.22 -34.69 -7.35
CA ARG A 656 -15.35 -34.83 -6.17
C ARG A 656 -15.52 -33.67 -5.19
N LEU A 657 -15.62 -32.42 -5.67
CA LEU A 657 -15.93 -31.26 -4.84
C LEU A 657 -17.29 -31.40 -4.14
N VAL A 658 -18.33 -31.86 -4.85
CA VAL A 658 -19.64 -32.15 -4.28
C VAL A 658 -19.56 -33.25 -3.21
N HIS A 659 -18.73 -34.28 -3.42
CA HIS A 659 -18.51 -35.34 -2.43
C HIS A 659 -17.82 -34.80 -1.17
N TRP A 660 -16.76 -34.00 -1.32
CA TRP A 660 -16.08 -33.35 -0.21
C TRP A 660 -17.05 -32.47 0.60
N CYS A 661 -17.86 -31.63 -0.06
CA CYS A 661 -18.85 -30.79 0.62
C CYS A 661 -19.84 -31.61 1.46
N ARG A 662 -20.24 -32.80 0.99
CA ARG A 662 -21.13 -33.70 1.76
C ARG A 662 -20.47 -34.25 3.02
N LEU A 663 -19.16 -34.54 2.98
CA LEU A 663 -18.39 -34.98 4.15
C LEU A 663 -18.16 -33.83 5.14
N THR A 664 -17.80 -32.65 4.64
CA THR A 664 -17.56 -31.44 5.44
C THR A 664 -18.80 -31.01 6.23
N LEU A 665 -20.00 -31.25 5.69
CA LEU A 665 -21.26 -31.02 6.43
C LEU A 665 -21.39 -31.86 7.71
N GLU A 666 -20.81 -33.07 7.73
CA GLU A 666 -20.88 -33.98 8.89
C GLU A 666 -19.76 -33.74 9.88
N ARG A 667 -18.54 -33.45 9.41
CA ARG A 667 -17.31 -33.49 10.22
C ARG A 667 -16.54 -32.16 10.28
N GLY A 668 -16.89 -31.20 9.45
CA GLY A 668 -16.19 -29.91 9.36
C GLY A 668 -16.45 -28.97 10.54
N SER A 669 -15.74 -27.84 10.56
CA SER A 669 -16.02 -26.73 11.47
C SER A 669 -17.38 -26.09 11.15
N ASP A 670 -17.99 -25.37 12.10
CA ASP A 670 -19.31 -24.75 11.86
C ASP A 670 -19.29 -23.78 10.67
N ARG A 671 -18.19 -23.03 10.48
CA ARG A 671 -17.98 -22.16 9.32
C ARG A 671 -17.86 -22.93 8.01
N MET A 672 -17.10 -24.02 7.99
CA MET A 672 -16.91 -24.84 6.79
C MET A 672 -18.16 -25.65 6.44
N ARG A 673 -18.98 -26.04 7.42
CA ARG A 673 -20.32 -26.61 7.17
C ARG A 673 -21.23 -25.60 6.46
N GLY A 674 -21.18 -24.35 6.91
CA GLY A 674 -21.82 -23.21 6.26
C GLY A 674 -21.42 -23.08 4.79
N ALA A 675 -20.11 -22.96 4.55
CA ALA A 675 -19.55 -22.84 3.21
C ALA A 675 -19.92 -24.04 2.32
N ALA A 676 -19.76 -25.27 2.80
CA ALA A 676 -20.11 -26.49 2.07
C ALA A 676 -21.60 -26.56 1.69
N ALA A 677 -22.51 -26.14 2.58
CA ALA A 677 -23.93 -26.02 2.28
C ALA A 677 -24.17 -25.01 1.14
N GLY A 678 -23.50 -23.86 1.19
CA GLY A 678 -23.57 -22.83 0.15
C GLY A 678 -23.05 -23.33 -1.20
N VAL A 679 -21.89 -24.01 -1.22
CA VAL A 679 -21.30 -24.57 -2.44
C VAL A 679 -22.23 -25.61 -3.08
N LEU A 680 -22.83 -26.51 -2.29
CA LEU A 680 -23.78 -27.50 -2.81
C LEU A 680 -25.01 -26.85 -3.46
N CYS A 681 -25.44 -25.69 -2.96
CA CYS A 681 -26.54 -24.93 -3.54
C CYS A 681 -26.10 -24.20 -4.82
N GLN A 682 -24.92 -23.55 -4.81
CA GLN A 682 -24.35 -22.86 -5.98
C GLN A 682 -24.16 -23.81 -7.17
N LEU A 683 -23.72 -25.05 -6.89
CA LEU A 683 -23.51 -26.09 -7.89
C LEU A 683 -24.79 -26.86 -8.26
N ASN A 684 -25.98 -26.43 -7.82
CA ASN A 684 -27.27 -27.10 -8.03
C ASN A 684 -27.33 -28.56 -7.55
N ALA A 685 -26.44 -28.97 -6.63
CA ALA A 685 -26.42 -30.31 -6.05
C ALA A 685 -27.43 -30.47 -4.90
N TRP A 686 -27.83 -29.37 -4.27
CA TRP A 686 -28.90 -29.30 -3.28
C TRP A 686 -30.04 -28.39 -3.74
N PRO A 687 -31.30 -28.82 -3.57
CA PRO A 687 -32.44 -27.93 -3.76
C PRO A 687 -32.52 -26.91 -2.61
N SER A 688 -33.11 -25.74 -2.89
CA SER A 688 -33.29 -24.66 -1.91
C SER A 688 -34.05 -25.08 -0.64
N SER A 689 -34.92 -26.09 -0.73
CA SER A 689 -35.64 -26.65 0.42
C SER A 689 -34.73 -27.28 1.47
N LYS A 690 -33.65 -27.96 1.07
CA LYS A 690 -32.68 -28.56 2.01
C LYS A 690 -31.90 -27.47 2.75
N PHE A 691 -31.47 -26.44 2.04
CA PHE A 691 -30.79 -25.29 2.64
C PHE A 691 -31.71 -24.53 3.62
N THR A 692 -32.97 -24.39 3.24
CA THR A 692 -34.03 -23.81 4.08
C THR A 692 -34.19 -24.59 5.39
N SER A 693 -34.34 -25.92 5.34
CA SER A 693 -34.42 -26.75 6.55
C SER A 693 -33.16 -26.70 7.42
N LEU A 694 -31.99 -26.62 6.80
CA LEU A 694 -30.71 -26.57 7.53
C LEU A 694 -30.53 -25.25 8.29
N THR A 695 -30.83 -24.13 7.63
CA THR A 695 -30.75 -22.79 8.25
C THR A 695 -31.81 -22.59 9.34
N GLU A 696 -33.01 -23.14 9.15
CA GLU A 696 -34.04 -23.21 10.20
C GLU A 696 -33.54 -24.01 11.42
N GLY A 697 -32.93 -25.18 11.19
CA GLY A 697 -32.35 -26.00 12.26
C GLY A 697 -31.19 -25.35 13.01
N TRP A 698 -30.32 -24.60 12.32
CA TRP A 698 -29.28 -23.80 12.98
C TRP A 698 -29.87 -22.72 13.89
N LEU A 699 -30.91 -22.03 13.41
CA LEU A 699 -31.60 -21.00 14.18
C LEU A 699 -32.34 -21.58 15.40
N ASP A 700 -32.93 -22.77 15.27
CA ASP A 700 -33.57 -23.51 16.36
C ASP A 700 -32.56 -23.91 17.44
N ALA A 701 -31.38 -24.41 17.04
CA ALA A 701 -30.32 -24.83 17.95
C ALA A 701 -29.65 -23.66 18.73
N ALA A 702 -29.84 -22.41 18.30
CA ALA A 702 -29.22 -21.22 18.88
C ALA A 702 -29.89 -20.75 20.20
N VAL A 703 -30.17 -21.67 21.13
CA VAL A 703 -30.78 -21.37 22.44
C VAL A 703 -29.72 -20.92 23.45
N HIS A 704 -28.57 -21.58 23.44
CA HIS A 704 -27.45 -21.34 24.35
C HIS A 704 -26.30 -20.65 23.61
N ARG A 705 -25.33 -20.13 24.38
CA ARG A 705 -24.13 -19.45 23.87
C ARG A 705 -23.38 -20.21 22.78
N ASP A 706 -23.13 -21.50 23.00
CA ASP A 706 -22.46 -22.36 22.00
C ASP A 706 -23.31 -22.51 20.73
N GLY A 707 -24.64 -22.55 20.85
CA GLY A 707 -25.54 -22.59 19.70
C GLY A 707 -25.52 -21.30 18.90
N ARG A 708 -25.44 -20.15 19.58
CA ARG A 708 -25.34 -18.80 18.97
C ARG A 708 -24.03 -18.59 18.22
N THR A 709 -22.90 -19.01 18.78
CA THR A 709 -21.59 -18.96 18.09
C THR A 709 -21.55 -19.88 16.87
N ARG A 710 -22.12 -21.09 16.97
CA ARG A 710 -22.27 -21.99 15.80
C ARG A 710 -23.16 -21.38 14.72
N LEU A 711 -24.26 -20.75 15.09
CA LEU A 711 -25.16 -20.05 14.16
C LEU A 711 -24.41 -18.96 13.39
N THR A 712 -23.68 -18.08 14.09
CA THR A 712 -22.89 -17.03 13.45
C THR A 712 -21.88 -17.62 12.48
N ALA A 713 -21.09 -18.61 12.91
CA ALA A 713 -20.07 -19.23 12.08
C ALA A 713 -20.64 -19.89 10.83
N ALA A 714 -21.72 -20.67 10.97
CA ALA A 714 -22.35 -21.39 9.87
C ALA A 714 -23.05 -20.45 8.87
N ILE A 715 -23.76 -19.43 9.34
CA ILE A 715 -24.39 -18.44 8.45
C ILE A 715 -23.32 -17.60 7.75
N SER A 716 -22.27 -17.14 8.44
CA SER A 716 -21.19 -16.38 7.78
C SER A 716 -20.51 -17.20 6.67
N GLY A 717 -20.21 -18.48 6.92
CA GLY A 717 -19.64 -19.35 5.89
C GLY A 717 -20.58 -19.57 4.69
N ALA A 718 -21.87 -19.79 4.95
CA ALA A 718 -22.87 -19.99 3.90
C ALA A 718 -23.12 -18.73 3.07
N THR A 719 -23.22 -17.57 3.73
CA THR A 719 -23.51 -16.29 3.09
C THR A 719 -22.32 -15.78 2.28
N GLN A 720 -21.08 -16.04 2.69
CA GLN A 720 -19.89 -15.69 1.90
C GLN A 720 -19.89 -16.38 0.52
N VAL A 721 -20.37 -17.62 0.45
CA VAL A 721 -20.55 -18.35 -0.83
C VAL A 721 -21.84 -17.91 -1.54
N MET A 722 -22.92 -17.67 -0.80
CA MET A 722 -24.27 -17.52 -1.35
C MET A 722 -24.74 -16.09 -1.59
N LEU A 723 -23.92 -15.08 -1.29
CA LEU A 723 -24.30 -13.68 -1.42
C LEU A 723 -24.93 -13.35 -2.79
N PRO A 724 -24.38 -13.77 -3.96
CA PRO A 724 -24.98 -13.45 -5.25
C PRO A 724 -26.38 -14.08 -5.44
N LEU A 725 -26.60 -15.31 -4.96
CA LEU A 725 -27.90 -15.98 -5.06
C LEU A 725 -28.92 -15.40 -4.08
N MET A 726 -28.49 -15.01 -2.88
CA MET A 726 -29.36 -14.38 -1.88
C MET A 726 -29.79 -12.96 -2.30
N GLN A 727 -28.96 -12.25 -3.06
CA GLN A 727 -29.30 -10.94 -3.62
C GLN A 727 -30.27 -11.03 -4.82
N SER A 728 -30.33 -12.19 -5.50
CA SER A 728 -31.20 -12.39 -6.66
C SER A 728 -32.54 -13.03 -6.32
N ASP A 729 -32.60 -13.92 -5.34
CA ASP A 729 -33.82 -14.62 -4.95
C ASP A 729 -33.98 -14.76 -3.42
N SER A 730 -35.11 -14.27 -2.92
CA SER A 730 -35.52 -14.33 -1.52
C SER A 730 -35.66 -15.74 -0.94
N VAL A 731 -35.86 -16.77 -1.79
CA VAL A 731 -36.04 -18.17 -1.38
C VAL A 731 -34.87 -18.67 -0.53
N TRP A 732 -33.64 -18.21 -0.79
CA TRP A 732 -32.45 -18.62 -0.06
C TRP A 732 -32.39 -18.13 1.39
N LEU A 733 -33.17 -17.10 1.73
CA LEU A 733 -33.32 -16.60 3.09
C LEU A 733 -34.63 -17.08 3.75
N SER A 734 -35.47 -17.83 3.04
CA SER A 734 -36.80 -18.23 3.51
C SER A 734 -36.78 -19.11 4.77
N GLY A 735 -35.75 -19.94 4.97
CA GLY A 735 -35.57 -20.73 6.20
C GLY A 735 -35.31 -19.86 7.44
N LEU A 736 -34.43 -18.86 7.30
CA LEU A 736 -34.24 -17.84 8.32
C LEU A 736 -35.51 -17.00 8.50
N GLY A 737 -36.17 -16.59 7.41
CA GLY A 737 -37.41 -15.81 7.45
C GLY A 737 -38.54 -16.51 8.19
N ARG A 738 -38.78 -17.80 7.90
CA ARG A 738 -39.78 -18.63 8.60
C ARG A 738 -39.44 -18.77 10.09
N GLY A 739 -38.19 -19.10 10.37
CA GLY A 739 -37.73 -19.26 11.74
C GLY A 739 -37.86 -17.95 12.52
N ILE A 740 -37.49 -16.82 11.93
CA ILE A 740 -37.65 -15.49 12.52
C ILE A 740 -39.13 -15.17 12.73
N ALA A 741 -40.01 -15.44 11.76
CA ALA A 741 -41.42 -15.07 11.84
C ALA A 741 -42.21 -15.79 12.96
N ILE A 742 -41.96 -17.08 13.16
CA ILE A 742 -42.73 -17.92 14.11
C ILE A 742 -42.36 -17.65 15.58
N ARG A 743 -41.19 -17.04 15.83
CA ARG A 743 -40.67 -16.77 17.18
C ARG A 743 -41.36 -15.59 17.87
N GLN A 744 -41.49 -15.67 19.19
CA GLN A 744 -41.85 -14.52 20.02
C GLN A 744 -40.70 -13.49 20.04
N ASP A 745 -41.02 -12.22 20.30
CA ASP A 745 -40.04 -11.13 20.26
C ASP A 745 -38.83 -11.40 21.19
N ALA A 746 -39.07 -11.88 22.42
CA ALA A 746 -38.00 -12.18 23.37
C ALA A 746 -37.01 -13.27 22.87
N ASP A 747 -37.50 -14.30 22.18
CA ASP A 747 -36.66 -15.37 21.64
C ASP A 747 -35.91 -14.96 20.37
N PHE A 748 -36.50 -14.05 19.59
CA PHE A 748 -35.86 -13.42 18.44
C PHE A 748 -34.72 -12.49 18.90
N LEU A 749 -34.99 -11.60 19.87
CA LEU A 749 -34.00 -10.64 20.38
C LEU A 749 -32.75 -11.36 20.91
N LYS A 750 -32.89 -12.49 21.61
CA LYS A 750 -31.74 -13.30 22.08
C LYS A 750 -30.83 -13.83 20.96
N ARG A 751 -31.32 -13.95 19.72
CA ARG A 751 -30.57 -14.43 18.55
C ARG A 751 -30.15 -13.30 17.60
N LEU A 752 -30.70 -12.10 17.79
CA LEU A 752 -30.47 -10.95 16.92
C LEU A 752 -28.99 -10.57 16.81
N PRO A 753 -28.17 -10.52 17.89
CA PRO A 753 -26.74 -10.20 17.77
C PRO A 753 -25.99 -11.20 16.89
N SER A 754 -26.23 -12.50 17.05
CA SER A 754 -25.61 -13.55 16.24
C SER A 754 -26.01 -13.46 14.76
N LEU A 755 -27.29 -13.18 14.49
CA LEU A 755 -27.79 -12.96 13.14
C LEU A 755 -27.16 -11.71 12.51
N ARG A 756 -27.09 -10.60 13.23
CA ARG A 756 -26.48 -9.35 12.76
C ARG A 756 -24.98 -9.51 12.51
N ALA A 757 -24.27 -10.18 13.41
CA ALA A 757 -22.86 -10.51 13.25
C ALA A 757 -22.60 -11.34 11.99
N ALA A 758 -23.49 -12.29 11.67
CA ALA A 758 -23.30 -13.17 10.53
C ALA A 758 -23.28 -12.44 9.18
N PHE A 759 -23.97 -11.30 9.06
CA PHE A 759 -24.02 -10.45 7.87
C PHE A 759 -23.13 -9.20 7.95
N HIS A 760 -22.44 -8.96 9.08
CA HIS A 760 -21.68 -7.73 9.30
C HIS A 760 -20.53 -7.54 8.30
N SER A 761 -19.87 -8.62 7.88
CA SER A 761 -18.73 -8.58 6.95
C SER A 761 -19.08 -7.98 5.58
N PHE A 762 -20.37 -7.90 5.23
CA PHE A 762 -20.82 -7.35 3.95
C PHE A 762 -20.93 -5.82 3.96
N SER A 763 -20.70 -5.22 2.79
CA SER A 763 -20.83 -3.78 2.60
C SER A 763 -22.26 -3.31 2.91
N PRO A 764 -22.47 -2.05 3.34
CA PRO A 764 -23.82 -1.51 3.54
C PRO A 764 -24.71 -1.63 2.29
N ALA A 765 -24.11 -1.50 1.10
CA ALA A 765 -24.80 -1.66 -0.18
C ALA A 765 -25.27 -3.10 -0.42
N ASP A 766 -24.48 -4.10 -0.03
CA ASP A 766 -24.85 -5.52 -0.13
C ASP A 766 -25.98 -5.89 0.83
N ARG A 767 -25.89 -5.44 2.08
CA ARG A 767 -26.94 -5.61 3.08
C ARG A 767 -28.25 -4.94 2.65
N ARG A 768 -28.17 -3.77 2.01
CA ARG A 768 -29.35 -3.08 1.46
C ARG A 768 -30.03 -3.87 0.36
N ARG A 769 -29.25 -4.42 -0.58
CA ARG A 769 -29.78 -5.29 -1.65
C ARG A 769 -30.49 -6.53 -1.10
N LEU A 770 -29.91 -7.17 -0.08
CA LEU A 770 -30.53 -8.31 0.60
C LEU A 770 -31.85 -7.93 1.29
N LEU A 771 -31.88 -6.79 1.98
CA LEU A 771 -33.10 -6.27 2.61
C LEU A 771 -34.18 -5.96 1.58
N ASP A 772 -33.86 -5.24 0.51
CA ASP A 772 -34.82 -4.88 -0.53
C ASP A 772 -35.42 -6.15 -1.20
N CYS A 773 -34.60 -7.19 -1.42
CA CYS A 773 -35.05 -8.50 -1.90
C CYS A 773 -36.04 -9.18 -0.93
N GLN A 774 -35.79 -9.14 0.38
CA GLN A 774 -36.71 -9.69 1.38
C GLN A 774 -38.01 -8.89 1.48
N LEU A 775 -37.91 -7.56 1.55
CA LEU A 775 -39.09 -6.67 1.68
C LEU A 775 -40.04 -6.79 0.48
N ALA A 776 -39.53 -7.11 -0.72
CA ALA A 776 -40.36 -7.34 -1.90
C ALA A 776 -41.32 -8.54 -1.75
N THR A 777 -41.04 -9.47 -0.83
CA THR A 777 -41.89 -10.65 -0.58
C THR A 777 -42.83 -10.51 0.61
N ILE A 778 -42.68 -9.44 1.41
CA ILE A 778 -43.44 -9.19 2.63
C ILE A 778 -44.58 -8.21 2.32
N THR A 779 -45.82 -8.59 2.64
CA THR A 779 -47.06 -7.83 2.35
C THR A 779 -47.50 -6.90 3.50
N GLU A 780 -46.67 -6.72 4.51
CA GLU A 780 -46.93 -5.83 5.66
C GLU A 780 -46.76 -4.34 5.30
N ARG A 781 -47.45 -3.44 6.01
CA ARG A 781 -47.32 -1.97 5.82
C ARG A 781 -45.86 -1.53 5.95
N GLY A 782 -45.34 -0.83 4.93
CA GLY A 782 -43.96 -0.31 4.90
C GLY A 782 -43.02 -1.01 3.92
N SER A 783 -43.52 -1.91 3.06
CA SER A 783 -42.84 -2.33 1.83
C SER A 783 -43.25 -1.41 0.66
N GLN A 784 -42.35 -1.12 -0.27
CA GLN A 784 -42.54 -0.13 -1.36
C GLN A 784 -43.67 -0.48 -2.37
N LEU A 785 -44.38 -1.59 -2.18
CA LEU A 785 -45.46 -2.07 -3.05
C LEU A 785 -46.87 -1.64 -2.62
N ASN A 786 -47.01 -0.80 -1.58
CA ASN A 786 -48.30 -0.20 -1.23
C ASN A 786 -48.75 0.95 -2.16
N ALA A 787 -48.01 1.28 -3.22
CA ALA A 787 -48.44 2.32 -4.17
C ALA A 787 -49.62 1.89 -5.08
N VAL A 788 -50.10 0.64 -4.98
CA VAL A 788 -51.14 0.09 -5.86
C VAL A 788 -52.50 -0.06 -5.17
N VAL A 789 -52.61 0.22 -3.87
CA VAL A 789 -53.85 0.01 -3.12
C VAL A 789 -54.19 1.26 -2.31
N ASP A 790 -55.39 1.81 -2.51
CA ASP A 790 -55.85 2.98 -1.76
C ASP A 790 -56.24 2.60 -0.32
N GLU A 791 -56.52 3.58 0.55
CA GLU A 791 -56.77 3.37 2.00
C GLU A 791 -57.86 2.32 2.32
N ASP A 792 -58.76 2.03 1.37
CA ASP A 792 -59.86 1.06 1.48
C ASP A 792 -59.53 -0.36 0.95
N GLY A 793 -58.30 -0.63 0.49
CA GLY A 793 -57.90 -1.96 0.06
C GLY A 793 -58.28 -2.34 -1.39
N GLU A 794 -58.80 -1.41 -2.19
CA GLU A 794 -59.06 -1.63 -3.61
C GLU A 794 -57.85 -1.20 -4.48
N ALA A 795 -57.52 -2.07 -5.44
CA ALA A 795 -56.37 -1.89 -6.31
C ALA A 795 -56.62 -0.76 -7.31
N ASN A 796 -55.72 0.22 -7.37
CA ASN A 796 -55.83 1.37 -8.26
C ASN A 796 -55.63 0.92 -9.72
N ALA A 797 -56.74 0.75 -10.44
CA ALA A 797 -56.79 0.17 -11.78
C ALA A 797 -55.90 0.94 -12.79
N ASP A 798 -55.71 2.25 -12.59
CA ASP A 798 -54.90 3.09 -13.46
C ASP A 798 -53.39 2.81 -13.28
N VAL A 799 -52.95 2.57 -12.03
CA VAL A 799 -51.55 2.20 -11.73
C VAL A 799 -51.23 0.82 -12.28
N ILE A 800 -52.15 -0.15 -12.14
CA ILE A 800 -52.00 -1.49 -12.73
C ILE A 800 -51.93 -1.41 -14.26
N THR A 801 -52.73 -0.53 -14.87
CA THR A 801 -52.73 -0.34 -16.32
C THR A 801 -51.41 0.27 -16.80
N GLN A 802 -50.87 1.27 -16.08
CA GLN A 802 -49.55 1.86 -16.38
C GLN A 802 -48.41 0.87 -16.19
N LEU A 803 -48.40 0.10 -15.10
CA LEU A 803 -47.40 -0.94 -14.86
C LEU A 803 -47.47 -2.01 -15.95
N ARG A 804 -48.67 -2.45 -16.35
CA ARG A 804 -48.84 -3.41 -17.45
C ARG A 804 -48.40 -2.84 -18.80
N GLN A 805 -48.60 -1.55 -19.06
CA GLN A 805 -48.08 -0.90 -20.26
C GLN A 805 -46.55 -0.80 -20.24
N ALA A 806 -45.95 -0.48 -19.10
CA ALA A 806 -44.49 -0.47 -18.94
C ALA A 806 -43.89 -1.87 -19.11
N ASP A 807 -44.56 -2.90 -18.59
CA ASP A 807 -44.14 -4.30 -18.71
C ASP A 807 -44.25 -4.81 -20.15
N LEU A 808 -45.31 -4.43 -20.86
CA LEU A 808 -45.47 -4.71 -22.30
C LEU A 808 -44.42 -3.97 -23.15
N ALA A 809 -44.12 -2.71 -22.82
CA ALA A 809 -43.08 -1.94 -23.50
C ALA A 809 -41.67 -2.50 -23.23
N GLY A 810 -41.40 -2.94 -21.99
CA GLY A 810 -40.18 -3.65 -21.63
C GLY A 810 -40.05 -4.98 -22.38
N ARG A 811 -41.14 -5.75 -22.47
CA ARG A 811 -41.19 -6.98 -23.26
C ARG A 811 -40.92 -6.73 -24.74
N GLU A 812 -41.53 -5.69 -25.33
CA GLU A 812 -41.26 -5.31 -26.73
C GLU A 812 -39.80 -4.88 -26.94
N ALA A 813 -39.22 -4.10 -26.02
CA ALA A 813 -37.82 -3.71 -26.08
C ALA A 813 -36.88 -4.92 -25.99
N VAL A 814 -37.16 -5.88 -25.11
CA VAL A 814 -36.40 -7.13 -25.00
C VAL A 814 -36.55 -7.98 -26.25
N LEU A 815 -37.76 -8.10 -26.81
CA LEU A 815 -38.00 -8.84 -28.05
C LEU A 815 -37.35 -8.19 -29.28
N ALA A 816 -37.22 -6.88 -29.30
CA ALA A 816 -36.52 -6.16 -30.36
C ALA A 816 -35.01 -6.41 -30.34
N VAL A 817 -34.42 -6.59 -29.15
CA VAL A 817 -32.99 -6.89 -28.98
C VAL A 817 -32.70 -8.39 -29.08
N PHE A 818 -33.63 -9.24 -28.64
CA PHE A 818 -33.50 -10.70 -28.61
C PHE A 818 -34.75 -11.39 -29.21
N PRO A 819 -34.85 -11.47 -30.54
CA PRO A 819 -36.06 -11.97 -31.22
C PRO A 819 -36.37 -13.46 -30.93
N GLU A 820 -35.32 -14.26 -30.70
CA GLU A 820 -35.44 -15.70 -30.45
C GLU A 820 -35.82 -16.04 -28.99
N ILE A 821 -35.82 -15.06 -28.06
CA ILE A 821 -36.09 -15.30 -26.63
C ILE A 821 -37.50 -15.88 -26.42
N THR A 822 -38.45 -15.49 -27.26
CA THR A 822 -39.83 -16.03 -27.26
C THR A 822 -39.90 -17.51 -27.59
N LYS A 823 -38.94 -18.00 -28.38
CA LYS A 823 -38.84 -19.40 -28.79
C LYS A 823 -38.23 -20.22 -27.66
N SER A 824 -37.13 -19.72 -27.07
CA SER A 824 -36.51 -20.31 -25.87
C SER A 824 -37.44 -20.33 -24.66
N LEU A 825 -38.24 -19.28 -24.43
CA LEU A 825 -39.25 -19.24 -23.37
C LEU A 825 -40.39 -20.23 -23.60
N LYS A 826 -40.83 -20.42 -24.85
CA LYS A 826 -41.83 -21.44 -25.20
C LYS A 826 -41.28 -22.86 -25.10
N GLU A 827 -40.01 -23.07 -25.44
CA GLU A 827 -39.32 -24.36 -25.28
C GLU A 827 -39.09 -24.68 -23.79
N LEU A 828 -38.76 -23.68 -22.96
CA LEU A 828 -38.72 -23.79 -21.49
C LEU A 828 -40.10 -24.08 -20.87
N HIS A 829 -41.17 -23.51 -21.44
CA HIS A 829 -42.55 -23.73 -20.99
C HIS A 829 -43.11 -25.09 -21.42
N ASN A 830 -42.61 -25.67 -22.53
CA ASN A 830 -43.04 -26.94 -23.09
C ASN A 830 -42.12 -28.13 -22.74
N ALA A 831 -40.99 -27.89 -22.08
CA ALA A 831 -40.17 -28.97 -21.51
C ALA A 831 -41.02 -29.74 -20.47
N PRO A 832 -40.89 -31.08 -20.38
CA PRO A 832 -41.64 -31.85 -19.41
C PRO A 832 -41.21 -31.45 -18.01
N SER A 833 -41.94 -30.51 -17.41
CA SER A 833 -41.79 -30.14 -16.02
C SER A 833 -42.09 -31.39 -15.20
N THR A 834 -41.13 -31.88 -14.42
CA THR A 834 -41.46 -32.58 -13.18
C THR A 834 -42.46 -31.71 -12.43
N ASN A 835 -43.72 -32.15 -12.41
CA ASN A 835 -44.89 -31.43 -11.91
C ASN A 835 -44.55 -30.48 -10.75
N PRO A 836 -44.54 -29.15 -10.98
CA PRO A 836 -44.62 -28.16 -9.92
C PRO A 836 -46.06 -28.01 -9.41
N ALA A 837 -47.00 -28.81 -9.93
CA ALA A 837 -48.42 -28.79 -9.56
C ALA A 837 -48.74 -29.41 -8.18
N SER A 838 -47.74 -29.93 -7.44
CA SER A 838 -47.91 -30.30 -6.02
C SER A 838 -47.19 -29.36 -5.04
N ASP A 839 -46.27 -28.52 -5.49
CA ASP A 839 -45.75 -27.42 -4.68
C ASP A 839 -46.54 -26.17 -5.06
N LYS A 840 -47.77 -26.10 -4.52
CA LYS A 840 -48.29 -24.80 -4.13
C LYS A 840 -47.26 -24.23 -3.17
N THR A 841 -46.32 -23.45 -3.69
CA THR A 841 -45.55 -22.49 -2.91
C THR A 841 -46.60 -21.62 -2.27
N ALA A 842 -47.00 -22.03 -1.06
CA ALA A 842 -47.72 -21.17 -0.18
C ALA A 842 -46.85 -19.92 -0.12
N SER A 843 -47.32 -18.81 -0.68
CA SER A 843 -46.98 -17.50 -0.14
C SER A 843 -47.46 -17.58 1.30
N VAL A 844 -46.61 -18.13 2.18
CA VAL A 844 -46.97 -18.30 3.58
C VAL A 844 -47.00 -16.87 4.08
N LYS A 845 -48.22 -16.34 4.24
CA LYS A 845 -48.47 -15.10 4.94
C LYS A 845 -48.01 -15.36 6.37
N PHE A 846 -46.80 -14.92 6.67
CA PHE A 846 -46.25 -14.99 8.00
C PHE A 846 -46.69 -13.73 8.73
N GLU A 847 -47.77 -13.82 9.51
CA GLU A 847 -48.08 -12.81 10.52
C GLU A 847 -47.17 -13.05 11.73
N SER A 848 -46.40 -12.03 12.15
CA SER A 848 -45.54 -12.13 13.32
C SER A 848 -46.37 -12.28 14.61
N LYS A 849 -45.90 -13.07 15.57
CA LYS A 849 -46.52 -13.24 16.89
C LYS A 849 -45.95 -12.27 17.94
N GLY A 850 -45.84 -11.00 17.60
CA GLY A 850 -45.24 -9.98 18.47
C GLY A 850 -45.53 -8.55 18.03
N ASP A 851 -45.01 -7.58 18.78
CA ASP A 851 -45.16 -6.15 18.49
C ASP A 851 -44.24 -5.70 17.34
N LEU A 852 -43.21 -6.49 17.00
CA LEU A 852 -42.32 -6.28 15.85
C LEU A 852 -42.84 -7.01 14.60
N SER A 853 -43.00 -6.27 13.50
CA SER A 853 -43.33 -6.83 12.18
C SER A 853 -42.19 -7.68 11.62
N LEU A 854 -42.47 -8.58 10.68
CA LEU A 854 -41.42 -9.38 10.02
C LEU A 854 -40.45 -8.48 9.23
N ALA A 855 -40.98 -7.41 8.62
CA ALA A 855 -40.18 -6.40 7.95
C ALA A 855 -39.18 -5.72 8.91
N ASP A 856 -39.62 -5.39 10.12
CA ASP A 856 -38.78 -4.75 11.14
C ASP A 856 -37.72 -5.69 11.70
N ARG A 857 -38.04 -6.97 11.86
CA ARG A 857 -37.05 -7.99 12.27
C ARG A 857 -35.92 -8.13 11.24
N TRP A 858 -36.23 -8.13 9.94
CA TRP A 858 -35.19 -8.15 8.89
C TRP A 858 -34.36 -6.87 8.83
N ARG A 859 -34.98 -5.72 9.05
CA ARG A 859 -34.28 -4.43 9.18
C ARG A 859 -33.29 -4.43 10.34
N LEU A 860 -33.66 -4.99 11.49
CA LEU A 860 -32.77 -5.18 12.65
C LEU A 860 -31.60 -6.12 12.35
N VAL A 861 -31.84 -7.23 11.63
CA VAL A 861 -30.80 -8.20 11.24
C VAL A 861 -29.77 -7.57 10.30
N PHE A 862 -30.21 -6.82 9.30
CA PHE A 862 -29.29 -6.17 8.34
C PHE A 862 -28.71 -4.84 8.83
N GLY A 863 -29.29 -4.24 9.86
CA GLY A 863 -28.89 -2.92 10.36
C GLY A 863 -29.18 -1.81 9.38
N LEU A 864 -30.45 -1.69 8.99
CA LEU A 864 -30.95 -0.68 8.06
C LEU A 864 -32.35 -0.20 8.52
N PRO A 865 -32.49 1.07 8.99
CA PRO A 865 -33.69 1.56 9.65
C PRO A 865 -34.84 1.82 8.66
N PRO A 866 -36.10 1.71 9.11
CA PRO A 866 -37.25 2.25 8.39
C PRO A 866 -37.30 3.79 8.51
N ASP A 867 -38.06 4.44 7.62
CA ASP A 867 -38.21 5.91 7.62
C ASP A 867 -38.89 6.45 8.90
N ASP A 868 -39.75 5.65 9.54
CA ASP A 868 -40.42 5.97 10.81
C ASP A 868 -40.47 4.73 11.74
N PRO A 869 -39.48 4.56 12.64
CA PRO A 869 -39.35 3.35 13.46
C PRO A 869 -40.28 3.33 14.69
N PRO A 870 -40.89 2.18 15.04
CA PRO A 870 -41.56 1.98 16.33
C PRO A 870 -40.61 2.16 17.53
N PRO A 871 -41.09 2.54 18.74
CA PRO A 871 -40.23 2.79 19.90
C PRO A 871 -39.38 1.58 20.32
N VAL A 872 -39.95 0.37 20.27
CA VAL A 872 -39.25 -0.90 20.59
C VAL A 872 -38.16 -1.19 19.56
N TYR A 873 -38.40 -0.88 18.29
CA TYR A 873 -37.40 -0.99 17.23
C TYR A 873 -36.23 -0.03 17.50
N SER A 874 -36.52 1.23 17.81
CA SER A 874 -35.50 2.26 18.04
C SER A 874 -34.53 1.89 19.14
N GLY A 875 -35.01 1.36 20.27
CA GLY A 875 -34.16 0.90 21.38
C GLY A 875 -33.27 -0.29 21.00
N CYS A 876 -33.82 -1.30 20.33
CA CYS A 876 -33.04 -2.47 19.90
C CYS A 876 -31.98 -2.12 18.84
N ALA A 877 -32.35 -1.27 17.88
CA ALA A 877 -31.47 -0.82 16.81
C ALA A 877 -30.33 0.05 17.37
N SER A 878 -30.65 1.03 18.24
CA SER A 878 -29.64 1.91 18.85
C SER A 878 -28.64 1.13 19.69
N SER A 879 -29.09 0.12 20.43
CA SER A 879 -28.20 -0.67 21.30
C SER A 879 -27.23 -1.56 20.52
N LEU A 880 -27.64 -2.13 19.38
CA LEU A 880 -26.73 -2.92 18.54
C LEU A 880 -25.89 -2.08 17.57
N ASP A 881 -26.35 -0.87 17.22
CA ASP A 881 -25.59 0.09 16.42
C ASP A 881 -24.34 0.62 17.12
N GLN A 882 -24.34 0.68 18.45
CA GLN A 882 -23.12 1.03 19.18
C GLN A 882 -22.00 0.01 18.96
N LEU A 883 -22.34 -1.27 18.74
CA LEU A 883 -21.37 -2.31 18.43
C LEU A 883 -21.03 -2.37 16.93
N TYR A 884 -22.02 -2.32 16.04
CA TYR A 884 -21.84 -2.60 14.61
C TYR A 884 -21.82 -1.36 13.69
N GLY A 885 -22.17 -0.18 14.20
CA GLY A 885 -22.45 1.05 13.43
C GLY A 885 -21.25 1.98 13.17
N ARG A 886 -20.02 1.57 13.49
CA ARG A 886 -18.77 2.34 13.27
C ARG A 886 -18.88 3.83 13.63
N GLY A 887 -19.41 4.16 14.82
CA GLY A 887 -19.49 5.54 15.32
C GLY A 887 -20.38 6.49 14.53
N ARG A 888 -21.23 5.99 13.61
CA ARG A 888 -22.25 6.74 12.88
C ARG A 888 -23.52 5.87 12.75
N GLY A 889 -24.07 5.49 13.90
CA GLY A 889 -25.32 4.73 13.97
C GLY A 889 -26.49 5.43 13.26
N GLU A 890 -27.59 4.70 13.13
CA GLU A 890 -28.82 4.97 12.36
C GLU A 890 -29.56 6.29 12.73
N GLY A 891 -28.99 7.14 13.59
CA GLY A 891 -29.39 8.54 13.83
C GLY A 891 -28.62 9.60 13.01
N SER A 892 -27.55 9.23 12.30
CA SER A 892 -26.82 10.17 11.43
C SER A 892 -27.43 10.21 10.03
N ARG A 893 -28.28 11.21 9.79
CA ARG A 893 -28.89 11.46 8.47
C ARG A 893 -27.82 11.57 7.38
N GLY A 894 -27.78 10.58 6.51
CA GLY A 894 -26.89 10.50 5.35
C GLY A 894 -27.64 10.25 4.04
N GLY A 895 -28.69 11.04 3.75
CA GLY A 895 -29.33 11.07 2.44
C GLY A 895 -28.77 12.21 1.58
N LEU A 896 -28.06 11.87 0.50
CA LEU A 896 -27.66 12.79 -0.57
C LEU A 896 -28.90 13.49 -1.15
N GLY A 897 -29.16 14.73 -0.72
CA GLY A 897 -30.18 15.58 -1.36
C GLY A 897 -30.83 16.64 -0.48
N LYS A 898 -30.03 17.56 0.10
CA LYS A 898 -30.38 18.99 0.36
C LYS A 898 -29.31 19.62 1.26
N ARG A 899 -28.45 20.46 0.68
CA ARG A 899 -27.62 21.41 1.44
C ARG A 899 -28.54 22.52 1.95
N GLY A 900 -28.98 22.40 3.20
CA GLY A 900 -29.52 23.49 4.00
C GLY A 900 -28.77 23.52 5.33
N ALA A 901 -28.08 24.62 5.61
CA ALA A 901 -27.39 24.84 6.88
C ALA A 901 -28.41 24.94 8.01
N GLY A 902 -28.37 24.01 8.96
CA GLY A 902 -29.13 24.04 10.20
C GLY A 902 -28.42 23.17 11.24
N GLY A 903 -27.95 23.77 12.33
CA GLY A 903 -27.33 23.07 13.45
C GLY A 903 -28.32 22.11 14.12
N GLY A 904 -27.92 20.85 14.30
CA GLY A 904 -28.76 19.80 14.87
C GLY A 904 -28.70 19.75 16.40
N THR A 905 -29.86 19.85 17.05
CA THR A 905 -30.12 19.55 18.47
C THR A 905 -30.39 18.05 18.66
N GLY A 906 -29.41 17.20 18.40
CA GLY A 906 -29.51 15.76 18.68
C GLY A 906 -29.37 15.46 20.18
N GLN A 907 -30.03 14.40 20.67
CA GLN A 907 -29.83 13.93 22.04
C GLN A 907 -28.39 13.36 22.21
N PRO A 908 -27.76 13.54 23.38
CA PRO A 908 -26.45 12.94 23.67
C PRO A 908 -26.54 11.41 23.62
N THR A 909 -25.49 10.76 23.10
CA THR A 909 -25.36 9.30 23.13
C THR A 909 -25.32 8.81 24.59
N PRO A 910 -26.03 7.72 24.94
CA PRO A 910 -26.07 7.20 26.30
C PRO A 910 -24.67 6.76 26.75
N SER A 911 -24.42 6.84 28.05
CA SER A 911 -23.20 6.33 28.66
C SER A 911 -23.12 4.81 28.53
N THR A 912 -21.92 4.23 28.58
CA THR A 912 -21.73 2.77 28.48
C THR A 912 -22.45 2.01 29.60
N THR A 913 -22.66 2.64 30.76
CA THR A 913 -23.44 2.07 31.86
C THR A 913 -24.93 2.02 31.52
N GLU A 914 -25.51 3.11 31.03
CA GLU A 914 -26.89 3.15 30.54
C GLU A 914 -27.08 2.16 29.37
N TRP A 915 -26.07 2.03 28.49
CA TRP A 915 -26.10 1.04 27.40
C TRP A 915 -26.06 -0.41 27.88
N ALA A 916 -25.26 -0.73 28.91
CA ALA A 916 -25.24 -2.08 29.49
C ALA A 916 -26.55 -2.42 30.21
N GLU A 917 -27.14 -1.45 30.91
CA GLU A 917 -28.48 -1.58 31.51
C GLU A 917 -29.55 -1.78 30.43
N ASP A 918 -29.48 -1.05 29.32
CA ASP A 918 -30.36 -1.23 28.16
C ASP A 918 -30.17 -2.61 27.52
N LEU A 919 -28.92 -3.08 27.36
CA LEU A 919 -28.63 -4.41 26.81
C LEU A 919 -29.14 -5.52 27.72
N GLU A 920 -28.97 -5.40 29.03
CA GLU A 920 -29.49 -6.36 30.01
C GLU A 920 -31.01 -6.36 30.02
N ALA A 921 -31.66 -5.18 29.96
CA ALA A 921 -33.11 -5.04 29.92
C ALA A 921 -33.72 -5.59 28.61
N LEU A 922 -33.06 -5.38 27.46
CA LEU A 922 -33.57 -5.75 26.14
C LEU A 922 -33.22 -7.19 25.72
N PHE A 923 -32.02 -7.68 26.06
CA PHE A 923 -31.47 -8.95 25.56
C PHE A 923 -31.17 -9.99 26.66
N GLY A 924 -31.12 -9.57 27.94
CA GLY A 924 -30.79 -10.42 29.09
C GLY A 924 -29.27 -10.53 29.36
N SER A 925 -28.92 -11.00 30.57
CA SER A 925 -27.54 -11.05 31.09
C SER A 925 -26.57 -11.82 30.19
N ASP A 926 -26.97 -13.00 29.70
CA ASP A 926 -26.11 -13.87 28.88
C ASP A 926 -25.70 -13.20 27.57
N VAL A 927 -26.60 -12.43 26.96
CA VAL A 927 -26.36 -11.75 25.68
C VAL A 927 -25.65 -10.42 25.92
N CYS A 928 -25.96 -9.73 27.03
CA CYS A 928 -25.26 -8.52 27.45
C CYS A 928 -23.75 -8.78 27.60
N GLU A 929 -23.35 -9.85 28.30
CA GLU A 929 -21.93 -10.22 28.44
C GLU A 929 -21.26 -10.58 27.09
N GLU A 930 -21.98 -11.23 26.18
CA GLU A 930 -21.49 -11.53 24.83
C GLU A 930 -21.25 -10.24 24.02
N VAL A 931 -22.21 -9.31 24.03
CA VAL A 931 -22.16 -8.04 23.30
C VAL A 931 -21.12 -7.10 23.90
N LEU A 932 -21.03 -7.01 25.24
CA LEU A 932 -20.00 -6.22 25.94
C LEU A 932 -18.61 -6.79 25.70
N GLY A 933 -18.46 -8.12 25.65
CA GLY A 933 -17.18 -8.76 25.34
C GLY A 933 -16.69 -8.43 23.93
N GLU A 934 -17.60 -8.45 22.95
CA GLU A 934 -17.31 -8.05 21.56
C GLU A 934 -17.03 -6.54 21.45
N ALA A 935 -17.76 -5.71 22.19
CA ALA A 935 -17.56 -4.26 22.24
C ALA A 935 -16.21 -3.90 22.85
N ALA A 936 -15.83 -4.60 23.92
CA ALA A 936 -14.54 -4.45 24.55
C ALA A 936 -13.42 -4.90 23.61
N ALA A 937 -13.57 -6.03 22.90
CA ALA A 937 -12.65 -6.47 21.86
C ALA A 937 -12.52 -5.44 20.70
N SER A 938 -13.60 -4.71 20.40
CA SER A 938 -13.64 -3.66 19.38
C SER A 938 -13.15 -2.29 19.86
N GLY A 939 -12.66 -2.17 21.10
CA GLY A 939 -12.06 -0.93 21.63
C GLY A 939 -12.93 -0.09 22.57
N ASN A 940 -14.07 -0.59 23.05
CA ASN A 940 -14.89 0.12 24.05
C ASN A 940 -14.35 -0.09 25.48
N VAL A 941 -13.49 0.84 25.91
CA VAL A 941 -12.83 0.87 27.23
C VAL A 941 -13.81 0.76 28.41
N ALA A 942 -14.94 1.44 28.33
CA ALA A 942 -15.91 1.47 29.43
C ALA A 942 -16.62 0.12 29.58
N ALA A 943 -16.87 -0.60 28.47
CA ALA A 943 -17.48 -1.93 28.49
C ALA A 943 -16.57 -2.94 29.19
N LEU A 944 -15.25 -2.81 29.02
CA LEU A 944 -14.25 -3.68 29.66
C LEU A 944 -14.35 -3.66 31.20
N THR A 945 -14.67 -2.50 31.79
CA THR A 945 -14.77 -2.38 33.26
C THR A 945 -16.00 -3.06 33.85
N MET A 946 -16.97 -3.41 33.01
CA MET A 946 -18.24 -4.02 33.39
C MET A 946 -18.23 -5.54 33.24
N LEU A 947 -17.32 -6.09 32.42
CA LEU A 947 -17.19 -7.52 32.12
C LEU A 947 -16.93 -8.41 33.34
N ASP A 948 -17.63 -9.54 33.42
CA ASP A 948 -17.35 -10.60 34.40
C ASP A 948 -16.23 -11.56 33.90
N PRO A 949 -15.07 -11.64 34.58
CA PRO A 949 -13.97 -12.51 34.18
C PRO A 949 -14.34 -13.99 34.11
N ASP A 950 -15.38 -14.42 34.82
CA ASP A 950 -15.80 -15.81 34.89
C ASP A 950 -16.70 -16.22 33.71
N THR A 951 -17.35 -15.27 33.03
CA THR A 951 -18.33 -15.53 31.97
C THR A 951 -17.86 -15.08 30.58
N VAL A 952 -16.87 -14.21 30.44
CA VAL A 952 -16.47 -13.64 29.14
C VAL A 952 -15.75 -14.62 28.21
N THR A 953 -15.96 -14.44 26.89
CA THR A 953 -15.31 -15.27 25.85
C THR A 953 -13.85 -14.83 25.71
N PRO A 954 -12.87 -15.74 25.83
CA PRO A 954 -11.49 -15.40 25.53
C PRO A 954 -11.32 -15.03 24.05
N SER A 955 -10.74 -13.87 23.78
CA SER A 955 -10.32 -13.48 22.43
C SER A 955 -9.01 -12.69 22.47
N ILE A 956 -8.24 -12.76 21.38
CA ILE A 956 -6.97 -12.03 21.24
C ILE A 956 -7.23 -10.52 21.30
N ASP A 957 -8.27 -10.06 20.61
CA ASP A 957 -8.65 -8.64 20.54
C ASP A 957 -9.05 -8.11 21.92
N LEU A 958 -9.79 -8.90 22.72
CA LEU A 958 -10.13 -8.54 24.10
C LEU A 958 -8.89 -8.46 24.99
N LEU A 959 -7.95 -9.38 24.86
CA LEU A 959 -6.69 -9.37 25.63
C LEU A 959 -5.86 -8.12 25.30
N GLN A 960 -5.75 -7.75 24.02
CA GLN A 960 -5.06 -6.53 23.60
C GLN A 960 -5.66 -5.29 24.25
N GLN A 961 -7.00 -5.19 24.26
CA GLN A 961 -7.71 -4.06 24.86
C GLN A 961 -7.54 -4.02 26.38
N VAL A 962 -7.57 -5.17 27.08
CA VAL A 962 -7.25 -5.27 28.51
C VAL A 962 -5.85 -4.76 28.84
N LEU A 963 -4.85 -5.14 28.04
CA LEU A 963 -3.46 -4.77 28.29
C LEU A 963 -3.18 -3.29 27.96
N SER A 964 -3.82 -2.72 26.92
CA SER A 964 -3.68 -1.30 26.56
C SER A 964 -4.13 -0.34 27.69
N LEU A 965 -5.05 -0.78 28.54
CA LEU A 965 -5.63 0.02 29.63
C LEU A 965 -4.91 -0.12 30.97
N ALA A 966 -3.98 -1.08 31.07
CA ALA A 966 -3.31 -1.40 32.31
C ALA A 966 -2.48 -0.24 32.87
N GLY A 967 -1.89 0.60 31.99
CA GLY A 967 -1.07 1.75 32.39
C GLY A 967 -1.82 2.93 33.04
N ALA A 968 -3.16 2.98 32.95
CA ALA A 968 -3.97 4.15 33.30
C ALA A 968 -4.92 3.97 34.51
N MET A 969 -4.87 2.84 35.23
CA MET A 969 -5.95 2.43 36.16
C MET A 969 -5.50 2.26 37.64
N PRO A 970 -6.39 2.52 38.64
CA PRO A 970 -6.08 2.35 40.07
C PRO A 970 -5.89 0.87 40.48
N GLU A 971 -4.98 0.58 41.43
CA GLU A 971 -4.58 -0.76 41.92
C GLU A 971 -5.74 -1.74 42.21
N SER A 972 -6.86 -1.24 42.72
CA SER A 972 -8.05 -2.07 43.04
C SER A 972 -8.74 -2.69 41.80
N LYS A 973 -8.59 -2.09 40.62
CA LYS A 973 -9.19 -2.56 39.36
C LYS A 973 -8.24 -3.47 38.57
N THR A 974 -6.93 -3.41 38.86
CA THR A 974 -5.86 -4.14 38.17
C THR A 974 -5.91 -5.65 38.45
N GLU A 975 -6.35 -6.07 39.64
CA GLU A 975 -6.44 -7.49 40.02
C GLU A 975 -7.53 -8.27 39.27
N ARG A 976 -8.62 -7.60 38.89
CA ARG A 976 -9.70 -8.20 38.09
C ARG A 976 -9.26 -8.38 36.64
N LEU A 977 -8.56 -7.38 36.09
CA LEU A 977 -7.96 -7.43 34.75
C LEU A 977 -6.83 -8.45 34.68
N ARG A 978 -6.05 -8.63 35.76
CA ARG A 978 -5.02 -9.68 35.88
C ARG A 978 -5.59 -11.09 35.76
N ARG A 979 -6.69 -11.37 36.45
CA ARG A 979 -7.39 -12.66 36.33
C ARG A 979 -7.97 -12.87 34.94
N LEU A 980 -8.56 -11.83 34.34
CA LEU A 980 -9.09 -11.88 32.99
C LEU A 980 -7.97 -12.14 31.95
N ALA A 981 -6.89 -11.36 31.98
CA ALA A 981 -5.76 -11.50 31.07
C ALA A 981 -5.12 -12.89 31.16
N LYS A 982 -4.85 -13.38 32.38
CA LYS A 982 -4.30 -14.73 32.58
C LYS A 982 -5.19 -15.83 32.00
N ARG A 983 -6.49 -15.78 32.25
CA ARG A 983 -7.44 -16.75 31.70
C ARG A 983 -7.48 -16.72 30.17
N ILE A 984 -7.44 -15.52 29.58
CA ILE A 984 -7.42 -15.38 28.13
C ILE A 984 -6.12 -15.93 27.55
N THR A 985 -4.97 -15.61 28.14
CA THR A 985 -3.65 -16.14 27.74
C THR A 985 -3.62 -17.67 27.82
N ASP A 986 -4.09 -18.26 28.93
CA ASP A 986 -4.13 -19.72 29.12
C ASP A 986 -5.02 -20.40 28.05
N ALA A 987 -6.20 -19.84 27.78
CA ALA A 987 -7.13 -20.39 26.78
C ALA A 987 -6.58 -20.30 25.33
N LEU A 988 -5.94 -19.19 24.99
CA LEU A 988 -5.32 -18.98 23.67
C LEU A 988 -4.07 -19.85 23.49
N ALA A 989 -3.27 -20.04 24.55
CA ALA A 989 -2.13 -20.94 24.54
C ALA A 989 -2.57 -22.40 24.33
N GLU A 990 -3.68 -22.83 24.93
CA GLU A 990 -4.27 -24.16 24.68
C GLU A 990 -4.74 -24.32 23.22
N GLU A 991 -5.41 -23.30 22.65
CA GLU A 991 -5.86 -23.33 21.25
C GLU A 991 -4.68 -23.39 20.27
N LEU A 992 -3.66 -22.56 20.48
CA LEU A 992 -2.44 -22.54 19.66
C LEU A 992 -1.63 -23.83 19.82
N ALA A 993 -1.59 -24.42 21.01
CA ALA A 993 -0.98 -25.73 21.22
C ALA A 993 -1.69 -26.83 20.42
N VAL A 994 -3.02 -26.77 20.25
CA VAL A 994 -3.77 -27.68 19.39
C VAL A 994 -3.44 -27.45 17.90
N ARG A 995 -3.32 -26.20 17.45
CA ARG A 995 -2.92 -25.86 16.07
C ARG A 995 -1.47 -26.24 15.75
N LEU A 996 -0.57 -26.21 16.74
CA LEU A 996 0.85 -26.55 16.60
C LEU A 996 1.16 -28.05 16.85
N ARG A 997 0.19 -28.86 17.31
CA ARG A 997 0.34 -30.32 17.48
C ARG A 997 0.75 -31.06 16.19
N PRO A 998 0.21 -30.76 15.00
CA PRO A 998 0.64 -31.42 13.75
C PRO A 998 2.10 -31.10 13.39
N ALA A 999 2.59 -29.90 13.73
CA ALA A 999 3.94 -29.43 13.48
C ALA A 999 4.99 -30.03 14.43
N THR A 1000 4.61 -30.29 15.69
CA THR A 1000 5.49 -30.83 16.74
C THR A 1000 5.56 -32.37 16.76
N ASN A 1001 4.63 -33.05 16.08
CA ASN A 1001 4.66 -34.51 15.92
C ASN A 1001 5.90 -35.03 15.14
N GLY A 1002 6.59 -34.16 14.39
CA GLY A 1002 7.85 -34.50 13.70
C GLY A 1002 9.09 -34.51 14.61
N LEU A 1003 9.05 -33.81 15.75
CA LEU A 1003 10.22 -33.62 16.63
C LEU A 1003 10.29 -34.64 17.77
N SER A 1004 9.22 -35.41 18.00
CA SER A 1004 9.19 -36.44 19.02
C SER A 1004 8.57 -37.73 18.50
N THR A 1005 9.22 -38.36 17.52
CA THR A 1005 8.85 -39.73 17.14
C THR A 1005 9.39 -40.69 18.21
N PRO A 1006 8.54 -41.41 18.96
CA PRO A 1006 9.03 -42.42 19.89
C PRO A 1006 9.72 -43.52 19.07
N ARG A 1007 11.04 -43.66 19.26
CA ARG A 1007 11.83 -44.64 18.52
C ARG A 1007 11.34 -46.07 18.82
N PRO A 1008 11.09 -46.89 17.80
CA PRO A 1008 10.74 -48.30 18.00
C PRO A 1008 11.89 -49.04 18.68
N THR A 1009 11.59 -49.73 19.78
CA THR A 1009 12.56 -50.46 20.60
C THR A 1009 12.04 -51.85 20.90
N ARG A 1010 12.95 -52.81 21.07
CA ARG A 1010 12.63 -54.16 21.55
C ARG A 1010 12.59 -54.24 23.07
N ARG A 1011 13.00 -53.17 23.76
CA ARG A 1011 12.93 -53.09 25.22
C ARG A 1011 11.47 -52.94 25.65
N ARG A 1012 11.00 -53.82 26.53
CA ARG A 1012 9.61 -53.80 27.01
C ARG A 1012 9.26 -52.42 27.58
N SER A 1013 8.26 -51.77 26.99
CA SER A 1013 7.67 -50.52 27.45
C SER A 1013 6.14 -50.67 27.53
N ARG A 1014 5.44 -49.74 28.19
CA ARG A 1014 3.97 -49.79 28.28
C ARG A 1014 3.24 -49.56 26.94
N ARG A 1015 3.92 -49.02 25.92
CA ARG A 1015 3.29 -48.64 24.63
C ARG A 1015 3.77 -49.58 23.52
N LEU A 1016 2.95 -50.55 23.13
CA LEU A 1016 3.23 -51.47 22.01
C LEU A 1016 3.08 -50.73 20.66
N ASN A 1017 4.06 -50.85 19.77
CA ASN A 1017 3.94 -50.37 18.39
C ASN A 1017 3.25 -51.46 17.56
N LEU A 1018 1.91 -51.43 17.55
CA LEU A 1018 1.10 -52.47 16.92
C LEU A 1018 1.35 -52.60 15.40
N PRO A 1019 1.43 -51.51 14.59
CA PRO A 1019 1.67 -51.64 13.15
C PRO A 1019 3.00 -52.30 12.80
N ARG A 1020 4.09 -51.93 13.49
CA ARG A 1020 5.42 -52.51 13.23
C ARG A 1020 5.53 -53.92 13.80
N THR A 1021 4.89 -54.20 14.93
CA THR A 1021 4.76 -55.56 15.49
C THR A 1021 4.01 -56.47 14.52
N ILE A 1022 2.90 -56.03 13.93
CA ILE A 1022 2.19 -56.82 12.92
C ILE A 1022 3.09 -57.05 11.71
N ARG A 1023 3.70 -56.00 11.13
CA ARG A 1023 4.55 -56.11 9.93
C ARG A 1023 5.71 -57.10 10.08
N GLU A 1024 6.38 -57.08 11.23
CA GLU A 1024 7.51 -57.96 11.55
C GLU A 1024 7.11 -59.39 11.92
N ASN A 1025 5.82 -59.63 12.19
CA ASN A 1025 5.26 -60.95 12.47
C ASN A 1025 4.30 -61.42 11.36
N LEU A 1026 4.20 -60.73 10.22
CA LEU A 1026 3.34 -61.12 9.09
C LEU A 1026 3.72 -62.50 8.52
N SER A 1027 5.00 -62.90 8.62
CA SER A 1027 5.45 -64.25 8.26
C SER A 1027 4.84 -65.35 9.12
N ASN A 1028 4.30 -64.99 10.29
CA ASN A 1028 3.71 -65.90 11.28
C ASN A 1028 2.16 -65.84 11.23
N ALA A 1029 1.60 -65.35 10.13
CA ALA A 1029 0.17 -65.33 9.88
C ALA A 1029 -0.34 -66.73 9.52
N TYR A 1030 -1.40 -67.18 10.19
CA TYR A 1030 -2.10 -68.43 9.86
C TYR A 1030 -3.60 -68.18 9.86
N ARG A 1031 -4.35 -69.00 9.12
CA ARG A 1031 -5.82 -68.93 9.16
C ARG A 1031 -6.35 -69.83 10.27
N MET A 1032 -7.24 -69.27 11.07
CA MET A 1032 -8.06 -70.00 12.02
C MET A 1032 -9.03 -70.92 11.27
N PRO A 1033 -9.56 -71.98 11.92
CA PRO A 1033 -10.53 -72.89 11.31
C PRO A 1033 -11.83 -72.22 10.82
N ASP A 1034 -12.12 -70.99 11.28
CA ASP A 1034 -13.25 -70.15 10.88
C ASP A 1034 -12.94 -69.21 9.69
N GLY A 1035 -11.75 -69.34 9.09
CA GLY A 1035 -11.32 -68.55 7.94
C GLY A 1035 -10.69 -67.19 8.28
N ARG A 1036 -10.68 -66.76 9.54
CA ARG A 1036 -10.06 -65.47 9.93
C ARG A 1036 -8.53 -65.59 9.98
N ALA A 1037 -7.83 -64.62 9.40
CA ALA A 1037 -6.37 -64.55 9.49
C ALA A 1037 -5.98 -64.06 10.90
N SER A 1038 -5.11 -64.81 11.58
CA SER A 1038 -4.54 -64.47 12.89
C SER A 1038 -3.02 -64.50 12.81
N ILE A 1039 -2.35 -63.66 13.60
CA ILE A 1039 -0.90 -63.51 13.60
C ILE A 1039 -0.37 -63.81 15.00
N ILE A 1040 0.60 -64.72 15.11
CA ILE A 1040 1.31 -64.97 16.36
C ILE A 1040 2.40 -63.91 16.53
N ALA A 1041 2.22 -63.01 17.49
CA ALA A 1041 3.16 -61.90 17.74
C ALA A 1041 4.34 -62.36 18.61
N GLU A 1042 5.31 -63.07 18.01
CA GLU A 1042 6.55 -63.50 18.69
C GLU A 1042 7.51 -62.33 18.93
N ARG A 1043 7.61 -61.40 17.98
CA ARG A 1043 8.52 -60.25 18.02
C ARG A 1043 7.76 -58.98 18.37
N LEU A 1044 7.57 -58.73 19.66
CA LEU A 1044 6.91 -57.51 20.15
C LEU A 1044 7.85 -56.30 20.04
N ILE A 1045 7.42 -55.27 19.30
CA ILE A 1045 8.14 -54.00 19.17
C ILE A 1045 7.34 -52.93 19.92
N PHE A 1046 8.03 -52.23 20.81
CA PHE A 1046 7.46 -51.19 21.67
C PHE A 1046 7.94 -49.80 21.23
N ASN A 1047 7.24 -48.75 21.64
CA ASN A 1047 7.67 -47.37 21.48
C ASN A 1047 8.49 -46.95 22.70
N ALA A 1048 9.68 -46.36 22.49
CA ALA A 1048 10.45 -45.76 23.58
C ALA A 1048 9.69 -44.56 24.18
N PRO A 1049 9.74 -44.32 25.50
CA PRO A 1049 9.18 -43.11 26.08
C PRO A 1049 9.96 -41.90 25.56
N ALA A 1050 9.27 -40.95 24.93
CA ALA A 1050 9.83 -39.68 24.51
C ALA A 1050 10.16 -38.83 25.74
N ARG A 1051 11.41 -38.35 25.84
CA ARG A 1051 11.79 -37.36 26.85
C ARG A 1051 11.34 -35.99 26.35
N ARG A 1052 10.70 -35.19 27.20
CA ARG A 1052 10.46 -33.77 26.93
C ARG A 1052 11.81 -33.05 27.11
N GLU A 1053 12.40 -32.60 26.02
CA GLU A 1053 13.58 -31.73 26.03
C GLU A 1053 13.21 -30.47 25.25
N MET A 1054 13.52 -29.30 25.81
CA MET A 1054 13.26 -27.99 25.20
C MET A 1054 14.25 -27.79 24.05
N ASP A 1055 13.76 -27.61 22.82
CA ASP A 1055 14.61 -27.75 21.62
C ASP A 1055 15.04 -26.39 21.02
N TRP A 1056 14.39 -25.28 21.37
CA TRP A 1056 14.59 -23.97 20.73
C TRP A 1056 14.56 -22.79 21.73
N HIS A 1057 15.39 -21.78 21.47
CA HIS A 1057 15.49 -20.54 22.23
C HIS A 1057 14.96 -19.37 21.40
N LEU A 1058 14.05 -18.58 21.96
CA LEU A 1058 13.42 -17.42 21.33
C LEU A 1058 13.70 -16.17 22.16
N THR A 1059 14.32 -15.15 21.56
CA THR A 1059 14.61 -13.88 22.23
C THR A 1059 13.82 -12.76 21.55
N PHE A 1060 12.90 -12.14 22.30
CA PHE A 1060 12.26 -10.88 21.94
C PHE A 1060 13.17 -9.71 22.32
N VAL A 1061 13.37 -8.79 21.39
CA VAL A 1061 14.13 -7.55 21.57
C VAL A 1061 13.18 -6.41 21.20
N VAL A 1062 12.69 -5.68 22.19
CA VAL A 1062 11.54 -4.77 22.06
C VAL A 1062 11.93 -3.35 22.44
N ASP A 1063 11.67 -2.42 21.53
CA ASP A 1063 11.87 -0.98 21.74
C ASP A 1063 10.76 -0.38 22.62
N VAL A 1064 11.13 0.46 23.58
CA VAL A 1064 10.23 1.12 24.54
C VAL A 1064 10.22 2.65 24.38
N SER A 1065 10.41 3.13 23.16
CA SER A 1065 10.23 4.55 22.84
C SER A 1065 8.77 4.99 22.92
N GLY A 1066 8.52 6.30 23.07
CA GLY A 1066 7.16 6.84 23.20
C GLY A 1066 6.22 6.61 22.01
N SER A 1067 6.73 6.17 20.86
CA SER A 1067 5.95 5.73 19.69
C SER A 1067 5.57 4.23 19.74
N MET A 1068 6.13 3.45 20.68
CA MET A 1068 6.11 1.99 20.69
C MET A 1068 5.11 1.36 21.68
N ASP A 1069 4.37 2.14 22.46
CA ASP A 1069 3.47 1.63 23.53
C ASP A 1069 2.57 0.47 23.07
N ALA A 1070 1.86 0.62 21.95
CA ALA A 1070 0.99 -0.44 21.40
C ALA A 1070 1.76 -1.71 20.98
N SER A 1071 3.01 -1.53 20.52
CA SER A 1071 3.88 -2.61 20.05
C SER A 1071 4.62 -3.32 21.20
N VAL A 1072 4.86 -2.65 22.33
CA VAL A 1072 5.35 -3.26 23.58
C VAL A 1072 4.28 -4.19 24.16
N VAL A 1073 3.03 -3.69 24.25
CA VAL A 1073 1.86 -4.49 24.67
C VAL A 1073 1.72 -5.75 23.83
N TYR A 1074 1.80 -5.57 22.51
CA TYR A 1074 1.75 -6.67 21.56
C TYR A 1074 2.87 -7.70 21.76
N SER A 1075 4.11 -7.25 21.98
CA SER A 1075 5.26 -8.13 22.15
C SER A 1075 5.18 -8.92 23.45
N ALA A 1076 4.76 -8.29 24.54
CA ALA A 1076 4.56 -8.93 25.83
C ALA A 1076 3.51 -10.05 25.75
N LEU A 1077 2.41 -9.80 25.04
CA LEU A 1077 1.34 -10.77 24.80
C LEU A 1077 1.84 -11.99 24.02
N VAL A 1078 2.58 -11.78 22.93
CA VAL A 1078 3.08 -12.89 22.11
C VAL A 1078 4.16 -13.68 22.84
N ALA A 1079 5.01 -13.02 23.62
CA ALA A 1079 5.98 -13.68 24.47
C ALA A 1079 5.30 -14.58 25.52
N ALA A 1080 4.26 -14.09 26.21
CA ALA A 1080 3.49 -14.86 27.19
C ALA A 1080 2.80 -16.10 26.57
N ILE A 1081 2.23 -15.95 25.38
CA ILE A 1081 1.60 -17.06 24.65
C ILE A 1081 2.63 -18.14 24.26
N LEU A 1082 3.82 -17.73 23.81
CA LEU A 1082 4.87 -18.67 23.38
C LEU A 1082 5.62 -19.30 24.56
N ASP A 1083 5.71 -18.63 25.70
CA ASP A 1083 6.28 -19.17 26.95
C ASP A 1083 5.44 -20.32 27.51
N GLY A 1084 4.12 -20.29 27.31
CA GLY A 1084 3.22 -21.40 27.61
C GLY A 1084 3.47 -22.69 26.80
N LEU A 1085 4.32 -22.66 25.76
CA LEU A 1085 4.60 -23.81 24.91
C LEU A 1085 5.80 -24.63 25.45
N PRO A 1086 5.62 -25.94 25.74
CA PRO A 1086 6.64 -26.77 26.40
C PRO A 1086 7.89 -27.09 25.55
N ALA A 1087 8.00 -26.56 24.32
CA ALA A 1087 9.09 -26.81 23.38
C ALA A 1087 9.99 -25.58 23.15
N LEU A 1088 9.61 -24.41 23.67
CA LEU A 1088 10.31 -23.13 23.50
C LEU A 1088 10.78 -22.62 24.87
N SER A 1089 11.88 -21.88 24.87
CA SER A 1089 12.25 -20.99 25.98
C SER A 1089 12.23 -19.57 25.45
N VAL A 1090 11.54 -18.68 26.16
CA VAL A 1090 11.35 -17.28 25.74
C VAL A 1090 12.18 -16.37 26.63
N ARG A 1091 12.92 -15.44 26.03
CA ARG A 1091 13.57 -14.32 26.70
C ARG A 1091 12.99 -13.02 26.19
N PHE A 1092 12.80 -12.04 27.08
CA PHE A 1092 12.23 -10.74 26.73
C PHE A 1092 13.18 -9.62 27.14
N LEU A 1093 13.77 -8.96 26.16
CA LEU A 1093 14.68 -7.83 26.35
C LEU A 1093 13.98 -6.55 25.92
N ALA A 1094 13.79 -5.63 26.84
CA ALA A 1094 13.27 -4.30 26.57
C ALA A 1094 14.44 -3.32 26.48
N PHE A 1095 14.45 -2.44 25.48
CA PHE A 1095 15.54 -1.50 25.27
C PHE A 1095 15.05 -0.07 24.96
N SER A 1096 15.83 0.91 25.42
CA SER A 1096 15.74 2.32 25.04
C SER A 1096 17.17 2.86 24.88
N THR A 1097 17.66 3.67 25.82
CA THR A 1097 19.10 3.97 26.00
C THR A 1097 19.80 2.97 26.94
N GLU A 1098 19.03 2.14 27.63
CA GLU A 1098 19.50 1.02 28.46
C GLU A 1098 18.75 -0.26 28.07
N VAL A 1099 19.28 -1.43 28.43
CA VAL A 1099 18.64 -2.73 28.18
C VAL A 1099 18.28 -3.38 29.50
N ILE A 1100 17.02 -3.82 29.62
CA ILE A 1100 16.49 -4.53 30.79
C ILE A 1100 15.99 -5.91 30.34
N ASP A 1101 16.31 -6.94 31.11
CA ASP A 1101 15.89 -8.33 30.85
C ASP A 1101 14.69 -8.67 31.75
N PHE A 1102 13.52 -8.87 31.11
CA PHE A 1102 12.24 -9.23 31.77
C PHE A 1102 11.89 -10.72 31.56
N SER A 1103 12.87 -11.57 31.28
CA SER A 1103 12.63 -13.00 31.00
C SER A 1103 11.89 -13.74 32.13
N ASP A 1104 12.03 -13.30 33.39
CA ASP A 1104 11.37 -13.94 34.55
C ASP A 1104 9.89 -13.52 34.70
N GLU A 1105 9.44 -12.50 33.98
CA GLU A 1105 8.10 -11.90 34.10
C GLU A 1105 7.21 -12.17 32.87
N VAL A 1106 7.72 -12.88 31.86
CA VAL A 1106 7.00 -13.19 30.61
C VAL A 1106 5.68 -13.93 30.84
N ALA A 1107 5.60 -14.74 31.90
CA ALA A 1107 4.39 -15.47 32.27
C ALA A 1107 3.25 -14.59 32.80
N ASP A 1108 3.54 -13.34 33.21
CA ASP A 1108 2.55 -12.34 33.63
C ASP A 1108 2.68 -11.06 32.77
N PRO A 1109 2.01 -11.01 31.60
CA PRO A 1109 2.17 -9.90 30.66
C PRO A 1109 1.73 -8.55 31.24
N LEU A 1110 0.87 -8.53 32.26
CA LEU A 1110 0.45 -7.29 32.91
C LEU A 1110 1.52 -6.73 33.83
N SER A 1111 2.23 -7.58 34.58
CA SER A 1111 3.31 -7.12 35.45
C SER A 1111 4.49 -6.62 34.61
N LEU A 1112 4.85 -7.36 33.55
CA LEU A 1112 5.86 -6.94 32.58
C LEU A 1112 5.55 -5.54 31.99
N LEU A 1113 4.30 -5.26 31.60
CA LEU A 1113 3.92 -3.96 31.03
C LEU A 1113 3.87 -2.81 32.06
N LEU A 1114 3.68 -3.10 33.34
CA LEU A 1114 3.70 -2.09 34.40
C LEU A 1114 5.12 -1.72 34.82
N GLU A 1115 6.08 -2.62 34.65
CA GLU A 1115 7.49 -2.39 34.99
C GLU A 1115 8.27 -1.71 33.86
N VAL A 1116 7.79 -1.83 32.62
CA VAL A 1116 8.39 -1.20 31.44
C VAL A 1116 8.10 0.31 31.43
N GLN A 1117 9.09 1.14 31.75
CA GLN A 1117 9.00 2.60 31.68
C GLN A 1117 9.38 3.13 30.29
N VAL A 1118 8.51 3.96 29.71
CA VAL A 1118 8.70 4.59 28.39
C VAL A 1118 9.72 5.74 28.48
N GLY A 1119 10.80 5.64 27.70
CA GLY A 1119 11.94 6.56 27.71
C GLY A 1119 12.11 7.37 26.42
N GLY A 1120 12.86 8.47 26.48
CA GLY A 1120 13.03 9.45 25.39
C GLY A 1120 14.22 9.23 24.45
N GLY A 1121 14.51 7.99 24.04
CA GLY A 1121 15.55 7.66 23.05
C GLY A 1121 15.66 6.17 22.73
N THR A 1122 16.12 5.82 21.51
CA THR A 1122 16.15 4.45 20.97
C THR A 1122 17.55 4.07 20.48
N ASP A 1123 18.15 3.02 21.06
CA ASP A 1123 19.39 2.37 20.57
C ASP A 1123 19.12 0.89 20.24
N ILE A 1124 18.81 0.61 18.97
CA ILE A 1124 18.47 -0.75 18.50
C ILE A 1124 19.73 -1.62 18.49
N GLY A 1125 20.88 -1.04 18.17
CA GLY A 1125 22.17 -1.70 18.20
C GLY A 1125 22.50 -2.29 19.58
N LEU A 1126 22.21 -1.55 20.66
CA LEU A 1126 22.41 -2.01 22.04
C LEU A 1126 21.53 -3.21 22.38
N GLY A 1127 20.25 -3.17 22.00
CA GLY A 1127 19.31 -4.28 22.19
C GLY A 1127 19.75 -5.57 21.47
N LEU A 1128 20.15 -5.45 20.20
CA LEU A 1128 20.64 -6.59 19.41
C LEU A 1128 21.95 -7.17 19.97
N ARG A 1129 22.85 -6.32 20.46
CA ARG A 1129 24.09 -6.76 21.12
C ARG A 1129 23.81 -7.55 22.39
N ALA A 1130 22.86 -7.09 23.21
CA ALA A 1130 22.43 -7.80 24.41
C ALA A 1130 21.81 -9.16 24.08
N ALA A 1131 20.99 -9.22 23.03
CA ALA A 1131 20.43 -10.48 22.52
C ALA A 1131 21.55 -11.44 22.10
N ARG A 1132 22.54 -10.97 21.33
CA ARG A 1132 23.69 -11.77 20.89
C ARG A 1132 24.51 -12.32 22.04
N ALA A 1133 24.73 -11.52 23.09
CA ALA A 1133 25.45 -11.97 24.29
C ALA A 1133 24.72 -13.11 25.03
N GLY A 1134 23.40 -13.19 24.88
CA GLY A 1134 22.55 -14.22 25.48
C GLY A 1134 22.42 -15.52 24.68
N ILE A 1135 22.97 -15.60 23.46
CA ILE A 1135 22.81 -16.76 22.56
C ILE A 1135 23.90 -17.80 22.82
N THR A 1136 23.50 -19.03 23.13
CA THR A 1136 24.39 -20.16 23.38
C THR A 1136 24.47 -21.15 22.20
N VAL A 1137 23.35 -21.37 21.51
CA VAL A 1137 23.26 -22.30 20.36
C VAL A 1137 22.62 -21.57 19.16
N PRO A 1138 23.42 -20.90 18.30
CA PRO A 1138 22.91 -20.06 17.22
C PRO A 1138 21.94 -20.78 16.27
N SER A 1139 22.24 -22.03 15.91
CA SER A 1139 21.42 -22.84 14.98
C SER A 1139 20.03 -23.22 15.49
N ARG A 1140 19.78 -23.04 16.80
CA ARG A 1140 18.50 -23.28 17.48
C ARG A 1140 17.99 -22.02 18.20
N SER A 1141 18.47 -20.85 17.79
CA SER A 1141 18.09 -19.57 18.36
C SER A 1141 17.32 -18.74 17.33
N LEU A 1142 16.21 -18.17 17.78
CA LEU A 1142 15.35 -17.24 17.04
C LEU A 1142 15.43 -15.88 17.72
N VAL A 1143 15.65 -14.81 16.95
CA VAL A 1143 15.62 -13.42 17.44
C VAL A 1143 14.50 -12.66 16.75
N VAL A 1144 13.62 -12.06 17.54
CA VAL A 1144 12.51 -11.23 17.07
C VAL A 1144 12.76 -9.80 17.53
N LEU A 1145 13.08 -8.91 16.61
CA LEU A 1145 13.25 -7.48 16.87
C LEU A 1145 11.92 -6.76 16.64
N VAL A 1146 11.43 -6.00 17.62
CA VAL A 1146 10.21 -5.19 17.51
C VAL A 1146 10.56 -3.73 17.72
N SER A 1147 10.44 -2.93 16.66
CA SER A 1147 10.76 -1.49 16.64
C SER A 1147 10.06 -0.81 15.45
N ASP A 1148 9.90 0.51 15.49
CA ASP A 1148 9.54 1.34 14.34
C ASP A 1148 10.70 1.50 13.33
N PHE A 1149 11.85 0.89 13.65
CA PHE A 1149 13.10 0.92 12.90
C PHE A 1149 13.69 2.33 12.78
N GLU A 1150 13.29 3.28 13.63
CA GLU A 1150 13.93 4.59 13.75
C GLU A 1150 15.09 4.52 14.75
N GLU A 1151 16.29 4.31 14.22
CA GLU A 1151 17.51 4.24 15.03
C GLU A 1151 17.97 5.65 15.45
N GLY A 1152 17.97 5.92 16.75
CA GLY A 1152 18.30 7.23 17.32
C GLY A 1152 19.78 7.45 17.60
N VAL A 1153 20.61 6.41 17.52
CA VAL A 1153 22.05 6.48 17.84
C VAL A 1153 22.94 6.20 16.62
N SER A 1154 22.90 4.99 16.06
CA SER A 1154 23.76 4.64 14.93
C SER A 1154 23.20 3.52 14.06
N VAL A 1155 22.73 3.89 12.87
CA VAL A 1155 22.23 2.94 11.85
C VAL A 1155 23.32 1.94 11.45
N GLY A 1156 24.57 2.39 11.33
CA GLY A 1156 25.71 1.51 11.04
C GLY A 1156 25.98 0.48 12.13
N GLY A 1157 25.85 0.88 13.40
CA GLY A 1157 25.98 0.01 14.57
C GLY A 1157 24.91 -1.08 14.59
N MET A 1158 23.65 -0.69 14.42
CA MET A 1158 22.52 -1.62 14.31
C MET A 1158 22.76 -2.68 13.22
N LEU A 1159 23.07 -2.25 11.98
CA LEU A 1159 23.26 -3.16 10.85
C LEU A 1159 24.43 -4.15 11.06
N SER A 1160 25.47 -3.73 11.79
CA SER A 1160 26.60 -4.61 12.11
C SER A 1160 26.22 -5.76 13.05
N GLU A 1161 25.37 -5.50 14.06
CA GLU A 1161 24.90 -6.53 14.98
C GLU A 1161 23.89 -7.46 14.31
N VAL A 1162 23.04 -6.95 13.40
CA VAL A 1162 22.15 -7.78 12.57
C VAL A 1162 22.95 -8.78 11.75
N ARG A 1163 23.97 -8.32 11.01
CA ARG A 1163 24.84 -9.20 10.23
C ARG A 1163 25.55 -10.22 11.11
N ALA A 1164 26.06 -9.80 12.27
CA ALA A 1164 26.73 -10.70 13.20
C ALA A 1164 25.82 -11.83 13.71
N LEU A 1165 24.54 -11.56 13.96
CA LEU A 1165 23.55 -12.58 14.35
C LEU A 1165 23.22 -13.53 13.20
N VAL A 1166 23.00 -12.99 12.00
CA VAL A 1166 22.67 -13.78 10.80
C VAL A 1166 23.85 -14.67 10.39
N ASP A 1167 25.07 -14.12 10.37
CA ASP A 1167 26.30 -14.85 10.06
C ASP A 1167 26.61 -15.95 11.08
N ALA A 1168 26.21 -15.76 12.35
CA ALA A 1168 26.30 -16.79 13.38
C ALA A 1168 25.30 -17.95 13.17
N GLY A 1169 24.34 -17.82 12.26
CA GLY A 1169 23.33 -18.83 11.95
C GLY A 1169 22.03 -18.69 12.77
N VAL A 1170 21.84 -17.56 13.45
CA VAL A 1170 20.61 -17.22 14.17
C VAL A 1170 19.52 -16.82 13.17
N LYS A 1171 18.29 -17.32 13.36
CA LYS A 1171 17.17 -16.88 12.52
C LYS A 1171 16.58 -15.60 13.10
N CYS A 1172 16.72 -14.50 12.36
CA CYS A 1172 16.28 -13.19 12.80
C CYS A 1172 15.04 -12.75 12.00
N VAL A 1173 14.08 -12.09 12.65
CA VAL A 1173 12.95 -11.42 12.00
C VAL A 1173 12.71 -10.06 12.65
N GLY A 1174 12.50 -9.05 11.83
CA GLY A 1174 12.09 -7.71 12.26
C GLY A 1174 10.59 -7.55 12.16
N LEU A 1175 9.96 -7.06 13.22
CA LEU A 1175 8.55 -6.72 13.28
C LEU A 1175 8.40 -5.22 13.35
N ALA A 1176 7.77 -4.66 12.32
CA ALA A 1176 7.44 -3.25 12.27
C ALA A 1176 6.38 -2.91 13.33
N ALA A 1177 6.54 -1.76 13.99
CA ALA A 1177 5.57 -1.26 14.94
C ALA A 1177 4.17 -1.16 14.32
N LEU A 1178 3.17 -1.58 15.08
CA LEU A 1178 1.75 -1.45 14.74
C LEU A 1178 1.18 -0.28 15.52
N ASP A 1179 0.40 0.59 14.86
CA ASP A 1179 -0.42 1.58 15.55
C ASP A 1179 -1.66 0.94 16.20
N ASP A 1180 -2.42 1.72 16.98
CA ASP A 1180 -3.66 1.29 17.65
C ASP A 1180 -4.74 0.78 16.68
N SER A 1181 -4.56 1.00 15.37
CA SER A 1181 -5.45 0.53 14.29
C SER A 1181 -4.93 -0.70 13.54
N GLY A 1182 -3.77 -1.25 13.94
CA GLY A 1182 -3.12 -2.37 13.28
C GLY A 1182 -2.41 -2.01 11.97
N THR A 1183 -2.20 -0.72 11.68
CA THR A 1183 -1.46 -0.24 10.51
C THR A 1183 0.02 -0.13 10.87
N ALA A 1184 0.87 -0.70 10.02
CA ALA A 1184 2.31 -0.72 10.25
C ALA A 1184 2.90 0.70 10.08
N ARG A 1185 3.59 1.19 11.11
CA ARG A 1185 4.31 2.46 11.10
C ARG A 1185 5.79 2.18 11.31
N TYR A 1186 6.59 2.39 10.26
CA TYR A 1186 8.04 2.18 10.33
C TYR A 1186 8.77 2.99 9.25
N HIS A 1187 10.04 3.29 9.50
CA HIS A 1187 10.88 3.97 8.53
C HIS A 1187 11.26 2.99 7.39
N GLN A 1188 10.64 3.16 6.22
CA GLN A 1188 10.82 2.24 5.07
C GLN A 1188 12.29 2.10 4.64
N GLY A 1189 13.08 3.18 4.73
CA GLY A 1189 14.50 3.15 4.38
C GLY A 1189 15.32 2.25 5.31
N TYR A 1190 15.08 2.32 6.63
CA TYR A 1190 15.85 1.54 7.61
C TYR A 1190 15.42 0.07 7.63
N ALA A 1191 14.10 -0.19 7.51
CA ALA A 1191 13.58 -1.54 7.36
C ALA A 1191 14.14 -2.25 6.10
N GLN A 1192 14.28 -1.54 4.97
CA GLN A 1192 14.93 -2.09 3.77
C GLN A 1192 16.42 -2.38 4.00
N MET A 1193 17.13 -1.52 4.74
CA MET A 1193 18.54 -1.74 5.06
C MET A 1193 18.74 -2.95 5.99
N VAL A 1194 17.86 -3.14 6.98
CA VAL A 1194 17.87 -4.30 7.89
C VAL A 1194 17.51 -5.59 7.15
N ALA A 1195 16.54 -5.54 6.24
CA ALA A 1195 16.20 -6.64 5.34
C ALA A 1195 17.38 -7.02 4.43
N ALA A 1196 18.07 -6.03 3.85
CA ALA A 1196 19.28 -6.24 3.06
C ALA A 1196 20.46 -6.77 3.89
N ALA A 1197 20.46 -6.58 5.22
CA ALA A 1197 21.44 -7.15 6.13
C ALA A 1197 21.12 -8.60 6.55
N GLY A 1198 20.02 -9.19 6.06
CA GLY A 1198 19.66 -10.59 6.28
C GLY A 1198 18.57 -10.84 7.32
N MET A 1199 17.98 -9.79 7.91
CA MET A 1199 16.83 -9.90 8.81
C MET A 1199 15.55 -9.38 8.10
N PRO A 1200 14.67 -10.26 7.59
CA PRO A 1200 13.44 -9.82 6.92
C PRO A 1200 12.57 -9.00 7.88
N VAL A 1201 12.05 -7.88 7.39
CA VAL A 1201 11.15 -7.00 8.15
C VAL A 1201 9.72 -7.15 7.62
N ALA A 1202 8.77 -7.44 8.51
CA ALA A 1202 7.37 -7.60 8.13
C ALA A 1202 6.42 -7.08 9.23
N ALA A 1203 5.26 -6.60 8.81
CA ALA A 1203 4.13 -6.38 9.71
C ALA A 1203 3.38 -7.71 9.87
N VAL A 1204 3.63 -8.40 10.99
CA VAL A 1204 3.17 -9.79 11.18
C VAL A 1204 2.23 -9.85 12.37
N SER A 1205 1.00 -10.32 12.13
CA SER A 1205 0.01 -10.66 13.17
C SER A 1205 0.46 -11.85 14.06
N PRO A 1206 -0.05 -12.03 15.29
CA PRO A 1206 0.44 -13.06 16.22
C PRO A 1206 0.37 -14.47 15.66
N GLU A 1207 -0.71 -14.78 14.95
CA GLU A 1207 -0.90 -16.08 14.31
C GLU A 1207 0.12 -16.35 13.20
N ARG A 1208 0.52 -15.32 12.45
CA ARG A 1208 1.55 -15.42 11.41
C ARG A 1208 2.95 -15.52 12.01
N LEU A 1209 3.23 -14.83 13.12
CA LEU A 1209 4.51 -14.98 13.83
C LEU A 1209 4.62 -16.38 14.44
N ALA A 1210 3.56 -16.87 15.09
CA ALA A 1210 3.51 -18.23 15.63
C ALA A 1210 3.64 -19.28 14.52
N ARG A 1211 3.05 -19.05 13.34
CA ARG A 1211 3.23 -19.91 12.16
C ARG A 1211 4.67 -19.88 11.65
N TRP A 1212 5.27 -18.70 11.55
CA TRP A 1212 6.68 -18.54 11.15
C TRP A 1212 7.63 -19.26 12.12
N VAL A 1213 7.47 -19.05 13.43
CA VAL A 1213 8.21 -19.79 14.47
C VAL A 1213 8.01 -21.30 14.28
N GLY A 1214 6.77 -21.75 14.07
CA GLY A 1214 6.46 -23.15 13.80
C GLY A 1214 7.13 -23.71 12.53
N ASP A 1215 7.23 -22.93 11.46
CA ASP A 1215 7.85 -23.35 10.20
C ASP A 1215 9.38 -23.38 10.28
N GLN A 1216 10.00 -22.43 10.99
CA GLN A 1216 11.45 -22.48 11.28
C GLN A 1216 11.82 -23.71 12.10
N VAL A 1217 11.00 -24.03 13.10
CA VAL A 1217 11.15 -25.24 13.94
C VAL A 1217 10.99 -26.53 13.12
N LYS A 1218 10.13 -26.55 12.08
CA LYS A 1218 9.95 -27.70 11.17
C LYS A 1218 11.14 -27.91 10.22
N GLN A 1219 11.64 -26.85 9.57
CA GLN A 1219 12.65 -26.97 8.52
C GLN A 1219 13.96 -27.58 9.04
N SER A 1220 14.36 -27.29 10.28
CA SER A 1220 15.57 -27.87 10.88
C SER A 1220 15.38 -29.32 11.35
N GLY A 1221 14.15 -29.77 11.62
CA GLY A 1221 13.84 -31.15 12.00
C GLY A 1221 13.94 -32.15 10.84
N GLY A 1222 13.77 -31.69 9.59
CA GLY A 1222 13.84 -32.51 8.38
C GLY A 1222 15.26 -32.90 7.94
N ALA A 1223 16.28 -32.13 8.35
CA ALA A 1223 17.67 -32.35 7.93
C ALA A 1223 18.30 -33.63 8.53
N GLY A 1224 17.71 -34.21 9.59
CA GLY A 1224 18.22 -35.41 10.26
C GLY A 1224 17.77 -36.75 9.66
N ALA A 1225 16.80 -36.77 8.74
CA ALA A 1225 16.18 -38.02 8.26
C ALA A 1225 16.76 -38.57 6.94
N HIS A 1226 17.55 -37.78 6.20
CA HIS A 1226 18.10 -38.19 4.89
C HIS A 1226 19.49 -38.84 4.93
N ALA A 1227 20.12 -38.97 6.10
CA ALA A 1227 21.50 -39.50 6.22
C ALA A 1227 21.60 -41.03 6.45
N THR A 1228 20.50 -41.79 6.50
CA THR A 1228 20.55 -43.24 6.82
C THR A 1228 19.69 -44.10 5.91
N LEU A 1229 19.82 -44.00 4.58
CA LEU A 1229 19.35 -45.02 3.63
C LEU A 1229 20.25 -45.10 2.38
N SER A 1230 21.58 -45.09 2.57
CA SER A 1230 22.55 -45.52 1.56
C SER A 1230 23.50 -46.50 2.23
N GLY A 1231 23.13 -47.78 2.22
CA GLY A 1231 23.86 -48.82 2.92
C GLY A 1231 23.15 -50.16 2.98
N ALA A 1232 22.65 -50.66 1.84
CA ALA A 1232 22.45 -52.09 1.61
C ALA A 1232 22.23 -52.34 0.10
N SER A 1233 22.96 -53.33 -0.41
CA SER A 1233 23.17 -53.70 -1.79
C SER A 1233 21.95 -54.20 -2.59
N ARG A 1234 22.09 -54.03 -3.91
CA ARG A 1234 21.40 -54.62 -5.07
C ARG A 1234 20.34 -53.77 -5.75
#